data_AF-A0A838RQW7-F1
#
_entry.id   AF-A0A838RQW7-F1
#
_cell.length_a   1.000
_cell.length_b   1.000
_cell.length_c   1.000
_cell.angle_alpha   90.00
_cell.angle_beta   90.00
_cell.angle_gamma   90.00
#
_symmetry.space_group_name_H-M   'P 1'
#
loop_
_entity.id
_entity.type
_entity.pdbx_description
1 polymer ?
#
loop_
_entity_poly.entity_id
_entity_poly.type
_entity_poly.pdbx_seq_one_letter_code
_entity_poly.pdbx_strand_id
1 'polypeptide(L)'
;GSTLLFLAGALLFPVGLLFLSTFTPSPLYHIRYVFTYSPAFYLLLGMAFAGWTREAHLRARLPGAVVVGFLLLTPLLLLSGESLQRFWNDDRYAADDLRGGVKGIQERWRAGDLLLVNAGYSYTAVNHYLEAPIAWQGRLVDWRGPAESEGLTVLQSGSIGGASSLGWGLPESDFYATTEGETLSRLDQAAQQAPRLWHLRLYDTVTDPEGVIRSWLEEHALLFYDQVLTGESNARAQGWYFPPSPEQRPSRAISTRFMAPNGSGSTWLTLHGVDAPGDIRDGGSWADLTLWLQGNPAMDPSLRFSVGLFDTTPAHRQWAVADEQPLGPLLSLQEVPGMQRWPVRLPLPQGIPPGKYEARLKFYRPSDGAVLEGQGERMENREQVRIAVVEIGPTPSSDVAPKVGTPLEADFGALHLLGHSIPAGPWEPGASIPIELVWRVAEPAEDSLRTFVSSNALSADDGGVAQLYPPSQWQPGGIVRDIHYVTVAPDATPGDYPLSLRVSQGTTTIPWTQGFFRSGELLTIGTLTIRDRPRVFEPPEIATALDVTFGDSIQLVGATLPAPRYRPGQEVPLMLHWYAVTRPAGRYKIFTHLIGPDGNLRAQRDLEPGDGRWPTSGWARGEYVSTSYSVSLPADAPPGQYEVRIGLYDPITNERVPLVGANSDAESRYFMVGTIEVGEVD
;
A
#
# COMPACT_ATOMS: atom_id res chain seq x y z
N GLY A 1 -18.14 7.21 -69.00
CA GLY A 1 -19.61 7.30 -68.89
C GLY A 1 -20.10 6.55 -67.68
N SER A 2 -20.13 5.21 -67.74
CA SER A 2 -20.67 4.33 -66.70
C SER A 2 -19.98 4.44 -65.33
N THR A 3 -18.65 4.46 -65.27
CA THR A 3 -17.89 4.54 -64.00
C THR A 3 -18.11 5.85 -63.25
N LEU A 4 -18.20 6.98 -63.97
CA LEU A 4 -18.44 8.30 -63.38
C LEU A 4 -19.86 8.40 -62.81
N LEU A 5 -20.84 7.86 -63.55
CA LEU A 5 -22.24 7.76 -63.11
C LEU A 5 -22.37 6.85 -61.88
N PHE A 6 -21.66 5.73 -61.85
CA PHE A 6 -21.63 4.82 -60.70
C PHE A 6 -21.05 5.50 -59.46
N LEU A 7 -19.92 6.19 -59.58
CA LEU A 7 -19.28 6.86 -58.44
C LEU A 7 -20.04 8.10 -57.98
N ALA A 8 -20.62 8.88 -58.89
CA ALA A 8 -21.54 9.97 -58.54
C ALA A 8 -22.79 9.43 -57.84
N GLY A 9 -23.33 8.29 -58.30
CA GLY A 9 -24.40 7.56 -57.62
C GLY A 9 -23.98 7.10 -56.23
N ALA A 10 -22.82 6.47 -56.08
CA ALA A 10 -22.30 5.99 -54.80
C ALA A 10 -22.01 7.12 -53.79
N LEU A 11 -21.71 8.33 -54.27
CA LEU A 11 -21.54 9.52 -53.43
C LEU A 11 -22.89 10.15 -53.04
N LEU A 12 -23.77 10.37 -54.01
CA LEU A 12 -25.00 11.15 -53.82
C LEU A 12 -26.17 10.32 -53.28
N PHE A 13 -26.22 9.02 -53.58
CA PHE A 13 -27.30 8.14 -53.16
C PHE A 13 -27.35 7.96 -51.64
N PRO A 14 -26.25 7.70 -50.90
CA PRO A 14 -26.28 7.65 -49.44
C PRO A 14 -26.69 8.98 -48.80
N VAL A 15 -26.25 10.12 -49.38
CA VAL A 15 -26.65 11.46 -48.92
C VAL A 15 -28.14 11.70 -49.14
N GLY A 16 -28.66 11.35 -50.31
CA GLY A 16 -30.09 11.41 -50.62
C GLY A 16 -30.91 10.49 -49.72
N LEU A 17 -30.41 9.30 -49.41
CA LEU A 17 -31.07 8.34 -48.53
C LEU A 17 -31.07 8.82 -47.07
N LEU A 18 -29.97 9.42 -46.59
CA LEU A 18 -29.89 10.08 -45.28
C LEU A 18 -30.85 11.27 -45.18
N PHE A 19 -30.91 12.11 -46.23
CA PHE A 19 -31.85 13.22 -46.31
C PHE A 19 -33.31 12.72 -46.29
N LEU A 20 -33.62 11.68 -47.06
CA LEU A 20 -34.95 11.05 -47.05
C LEU A 20 -35.28 10.40 -45.70
N SER A 21 -34.31 9.75 -45.05
CA SER A 21 -34.51 9.17 -43.72
C SER A 21 -34.69 10.22 -42.62
N THR A 22 -34.28 11.48 -42.86
CA THR A 22 -34.52 12.59 -41.94
C THR A 22 -36.02 12.90 -41.80
N PHE A 23 -36.84 12.51 -42.78
CA PHE A 23 -38.31 12.61 -42.72
C PHE A 23 -38.97 11.42 -42.01
N THR A 24 -38.20 10.46 -41.49
CA THR A 24 -38.73 9.40 -40.62
C THR A 24 -38.84 9.89 -39.17
N PRO A 25 -39.69 9.29 -38.32
CA PRO A 25 -39.93 9.76 -36.94
C PRO A 25 -38.70 9.79 -36.03
N SER A 26 -37.62 9.10 -36.40
CA SER A 26 -36.38 9.00 -35.63
C SER A 26 -35.18 9.31 -36.54
N PRO A 27 -34.86 10.59 -36.77
CA PRO A 27 -33.71 10.99 -37.57
C PRO A 27 -32.40 10.60 -36.86
N LEU A 28 -31.76 9.54 -37.34
CA LEU A 28 -30.43 9.12 -36.90
C LEU A 28 -29.37 9.83 -37.76
N TYR A 29 -28.94 11.02 -37.32
CA TYR A 29 -27.80 11.70 -37.93
C TYR A 29 -26.58 11.54 -37.02
N HIS A 30 -25.57 10.80 -37.48
CA HIS A 30 -24.33 10.58 -36.73
C HIS A 30 -23.15 10.62 -37.71
N ILE A 31 -22.03 11.21 -37.32
CA ILE A 31 -20.85 11.35 -38.18
C ILE A 31 -20.32 10.01 -38.70
N ARG A 32 -20.63 8.90 -38.02
CA ARG A 32 -20.28 7.55 -38.50
C ARG A 32 -20.88 7.23 -39.87
N TYR A 33 -22.03 7.79 -40.24
CA TYR A 33 -22.62 7.56 -41.57
C TYR A 33 -21.81 8.21 -42.69
N VAL A 34 -20.90 9.13 -42.35
CA VAL A 34 -19.96 9.76 -43.27
C VAL A 34 -18.96 8.77 -43.87
N PHE A 35 -18.64 7.71 -43.13
CA PHE A 35 -17.70 6.69 -43.60
C PHE A 35 -18.15 6.04 -44.92
N THR A 36 -19.47 5.86 -45.11
CA THR A 36 -20.06 5.09 -46.22
C THR A 36 -19.79 5.71 -47.60
N TYR A 37 -19.58 7.03 -47.68
CA TYR A 37 -19.31 7.73 -48.94
C TYR A 37 -17.82 8.08 -49.15
N SER A 38 -16.99 7.90 -48.12
CA SER A 38 -15.56 8.25 -48.19
C SER A 38 -14.81 7.56 -49.35
N PRO A 39 -15.02 6.27 -49.68
CA PRO A 39 -14.30 5.63 -50.79
C PRO A 39 -14.67 6.23 -52.15
N ALA A 40 -15.96 6.50 -52.39
CA ALA A 40 -16.44 7.07 -53.64
C ALA A 40 -15.92 8.50 -53.85
N PHE A 41 -15.84 9.29 -52.78
CA PHE A 41 -15.26 10.64 -52.80
C PHE A 41 -13.80 10.64 -53.24
N TYR A 42 -12.95 9.81 -52.62
CA TYR A 42 -11.52 9.75 -52.95
C TYR A 42 -11.29 9.25 -54.39
N LEU A 43 -12.09 8.28 -54.85
CA LEU A 43 -12.01 7.79 -56.24
C LEU A 43 -12.40 8.86 -57.27
N LEU A 44 -13.45 9.65 -57.00
CA LEU A 44 -13.84 10.77 -57.86
C LEU A 44 -12.75 11.84 -57.94
N LEU A 45 -12.12 12.17 -56.80
CA LEU A 45 -11.02 13.12 -56.74
C LEU A 45 -9.80 12.62 -57.55
N GLY A 46 -9.45 11.34 -57.42
CA GLY A 46 -8.38 10.72 -58.19
C GLY A 46 -8.67 10.67 -59.70
N MET A 47 -9.90 10.34 -60.10
CA MET A 47 -10.30 10.37 -61.51
C MET A 47 -10.28 11.78 -62.10
N ALA A 48 -10.69 12.79 -61.35
CA ALA A 48 -10.64 14.19 -61.78
C ALA A 48 -9.19 14.62 -62.06
N PHE A 49 -8.27 14.26 -61.16
CA PHE A 49 -6.84 14.54 -61.33
C PHE A 49 -6.23 13.79 -62.53
N ALA A 50 -6.55 12.50 -62.69
CA ALA A 50 -6.07 11.69 -63.81
C ALA A 50 -6.62 12.19 -65.17
N GLY A 51 -7.89 12.60 -65.21
CA GLY A 51 -8.50 13.18 -66.41
C GLY A 51 -7.84 14.50 -66.80
N TRP A 52 -7.59 15.37 -65.83
CA TRP A 52 -6.98 16.68 -66.08
C TRP A 52 -5.51 16.59 -66.52
N THR A 53 -4.71 15.73 -65.89
CA THR A 53 -3.32 15.48 -66.30
C THR A 53 -3.23 14.90 -67.71
N ARG A 54 -4.15 13.99 -68.08
CA ARG A 54 -4.27 13.46 -69.44
C ARG A 54 -4.61 14.55 -70.46
N GLU A 55 -5.54 15.45 -70.14
CA GLU A 55 -5.91 16.55 -71.03
C GLU A 55 -4.77 17.57 -71.19
N ALA A 56 -4.03 17.85 -70.12
CA ALA A 56 -2.85 18.71 -70.17
C ALA A 56 -1.69 18.10 -70.96
N HIS A 57 -1.52 16.77 -70.91
CA HIS A 57 -0.59 16.04 -71.76
C HIS A 57 -0.93 16.25 -73.24
N LEU A 58 -2.20 16.08 -73.61
CA LEU A 58 -2.67 16.22 -74.99
C LEU A 58 -2.50 17.65 -75.53
N ARG A 59 -2.50 18.66 -74.66
CA ARG A 59 -2.29 20.08 -75.02
C ARG A 59 -0.85 20.57 -74.85
N ALA A 60 0.12 19.67 -74.63
CA ALA A 60 1.54 20.00 -74.36
C ALA A 60 1.76 20.98 -73.18
N ARG A 61 0.84 21.01 -72.20
CA ARG A 61 0.90 21.86 -70.99
C ARG A 61 1.15 21.05 -69.72
N LEU A 62 1.68 19.83 -69.86
CA LEU A 62 1.85 18.87 -68.76
C LEU A 62 2.60 19.45 -67.54
N PRO A 63 3.73 20.18 -67.68
CA PRO A 63 4.45 20.72 -66.53
C PRO A 63 3.58 21.68 -65.70
N GLY A 64 2.82 22.55 -66.37
CA GLY A 64 1.92 23.51 -65.71
C GLY A 64 0.74 22.83 -65.00
N ALA A 65 0.14 21.80 -65.62
CA ALA A 65 -0.99 21.10 -65.01
C ALA A 65 -0.59 20.23 -63.82
N VAL A 66 0.61 19.62 -63.85
CA VAL A 66 1.16 18.93 -62.67
C VAL A 66 1.38 19.92 -61.54
N VAL A 67 1.94 21.11 -61.81
CA VAL A 67 2.14 22.16 -60.80
C VAL A 67 0.81 22.62 -60.20
N VAL A 68 -0.20 22.95 -61.01
CA VAL A 68 -1.52 23.35 -60.48
C VAL A 68 -2.17 22.20 -59.72
N GLY A 69 -1.95 20.95 -60.14
CA GLY A 69 -2.44 19.77 -59.45
C GLY A 69 -1.84 19.57 -58.06
N PHE A 70 -0.52 19.74 -57.94
CA PHE A 70 0.12 19.81 -56.63
C PHE A 70 -0.43 20.98 -55.81
N LEU A 71 -0.56 22.18 -56.38
CA LEU A 71 -1.10 23.35 -55.67
C LEU A 71 -2.55 23.16 -55.17
N LEU A 72 -3.36 22.31 -55.82
CA LEU A 72 -4.72 21.98 -55.38
C LEU A 72 -4.77 20.86 -54.32
N LEU A 73 -3.86 19.88 -54.41
CA LEU A 73 -3.78 18.78 -53.44
C LEU A 73 -3.03 19.15 -52.17
N THR A 74 -2.05 20.05 -52.25
CA THR A 74 -1.23 20.48 -51.12
C THR A 74 -2.08 21.05 -49.97
N PRO A 75 -3.05 21.96 -50.19
CA PRO A 75 -3.94 22.42 -49.12
C PRO A 75 -4.76 21.31 -48.48
N LEU A 76 -5.29 20.37 -49.28
CA LEU A 76 -6.04 19.23 -48.75
C LEU A 76 -5.18 18.35 -47.84
N LEU A 77 -3.95 18.05 -48.27
CA LEU A 77 -3.00 17.26 -47.49
C LEU A 77 -2.53 18.01 -46.23
N LEU A 78 -2.24 19.31 -46.33
CA LEU A 78 -1.83 20.13 -45.20
C LEU A 78 -2.97 20.27 -44.18
N LEU A 79 -4.20 20.53 -44.62
CA LEU A 79 -5.37 20.64 -43.73
C LEU A 79 -5.74 19.30 -43.11
N SER A 80 -5.65 18.20 -43.86
CA SER A 80 -5.88 16.85 -43.31
C SER A 80 -4.78 16.46 -42.32
N GLY A 81 -3.53 16.82 -42.62
CA GLY A 81 -2.39 16.63 -41.73
C GLY A 81 -2.53 17.43 -40.44
N GLU A 82 -2.86 18.72 -40.53
CA GLU A 82 -3.16 19.58 -39.37
C GLU A 82 -4.36 19.06 -38.58
N SER A 83 -5.43 18.63 -39.25
CA SER A 83 -6.61 18.06 -38.60
C SER A 83 -6.26 16.77 -37.86
N LEU A 84 -5.45 15.89 -38.45
CA LEU A 84 -5.01 14.65 -37.82
C LEU A 84 -4.04 14.93 -36.68
N GLN A 85 -3.13 15.89 -36.85
CA GLN A 85 -2.22 16.34 -35.81
C GLN A 85 -3.01 16.88 -34.62
N ARG A 86 -4.02 17.72 -34.84
CA ARG A 86 -4.89 18.22 -33.76
C ARG A 86 -5.70 17.09 -33.14
N PHE A 87 -6.30 16.21 -33.92
CA PHE A 87 -7.06 15.07 -33.41
C PHE A 87 -6.24 14.20 -32.43
N TRP A 88 -4.96 13.99 -32.71
CA TRP A 88 -4.08 13.17 -31.85
C TRP A 88 -3.41 13.91 -30.71
N ASN A 89 -3.22 15.24 -30.80
CA ASN A 89 -2.39 15.99 -29.84
C ASN A 89 -3.12 17.12 -29.11
N ASP A 90 -4.35 17.46 -29.49
CA ASP A 90 -5.16 18.48 -28.81
C ASP A 90 -6.08 17.79 -27.80
N ASP A 91 -5.95 18.18 -26.52
CA ASP A 91 -6.69 17.59 -25.41
C ASP A 91 -8.22 17.65 -25.59
N ARG A 92 -8.72 18.58 -26.40
CA ARG A 92 -10.15 18.71 -26.70
C ARG A 92 -10.75 17.50 -27.41
N TYR A 93 -9.93 16.73 -28.13
CA TYR A 93 -10.35 15.53 -28.86
C TYR A 93 -9.86 14.24 -28.19
N ALA A 94 -9.30 14.34 -26.98
CA ALA A 94 -8.85 13.17 -26.23
C ALA A 94 -10.04 12.24 -25.98
N ALA A 95 -9.81 10.93 -26.15
CA ALA A 95 -10.79 9.93 -25.77
C ALA A 95 -10.96 9.88 -24.24
N ASP A 96 -12.12 9.41 -23.78
CA ASP A 96 -12.37 9.20 -22.35
C ASP A 96 -11.34 8.24 -21.74
N ASP A 97 -10.61 8.66 -20.70
CA ASP A 97 -9.62 7.81 -20.00
C ASP A 97 -10.30 6.84 -19.02
N LEU A 98 -11.17 5.98 -19.56
CA LEU A 98 -11.84 4.93 -18.81
C LEU A 98 -10.84 3.92 -18.23
N ARG A 99 -9.68 3.73 -18.88
CA ARG A 99 -8.58 2.92 -18.35
C ARG A 99 -8.05 3.49 -17.05
N GLY A 100 -7.76 4.79 -17.00
CA GLY A 100 -7.34 5.48 -15.79
C GLY A 100 -8.41 5.43 -14.69
N GLY A 101 -9.69 5.59 -15.05
CA GLY A 101 -10.81 5.48 -14.11
C GLY A 101 -10.95 4.08 -13.50
N VAL A 102 -10.91 3.03 -14.32
CA VAL A 102 -10.98 1.63 -13.85
C VAL A 102 -9.77 1.28 -12.99
N LYS A 103 -8.55 1.73 -13.36
CA LYS A 103 -7.36 1.54 -12.52
C LYS A 103 -7.48 2.27 -11.18
N GLY A 104 -8.00 3.49 -11.17
CA GLY A 104 -8.23 4.26 -9.94
C GLY A 104 -9.18 3.54 -8.97
N ILE A 105 -10.24 2.91 -9.50
CA ILE A 105 -11.16 2.05 -8.74
C ILE A 105 -10.44 0.76 -8.29
N GLN A 106 -9.71 0.08 -9.17
CA GLN A 106 -9.00 -1.17 -8.88
C GLN A 106 -8.01 -1.04 -7.70
N GLU A 107 -7.34 0.09 -7.57
CA GLU A 107 -6.39 0.34 -6.47
C GLU A 107 -7.09 0.49 -5.10
N ARG A 108 -8.37 0.89 -5.09
CA ARG A 108 -9.06 1.38 -3.88
C ARG A 108 -10.29 0.58 -3.49
N TRP A 109 -10.85 -0.22 -4.39
CA TRP A 109 -11.95 -1.10 -4.06
C TRP A 109 -11.52 -2.16 -3.02
N ARG A 110 -12.48 -2.58 -2.20
CA ARG A 110 -12.31 -3.61 -1.17
C ARG A 110 -13.46 -4.59 -1.25
N ALA A 111 -13.29 -5.79 -0.70
CA ALA A 111 -14.37 -6.76 -0.63
C ALA A 111 -15.59 -6.15 0.07
N GLY A 112 -16.78 -6.38 -0.50
CA GLY A 112 -18.03 -5.78 -0.04
C GLY A 112 -18.38 -4.44 -0.67
N ASP A 113 -17.47 -3.80 -1.44
CA ASP A 113 -17.82 -2.63 -2.23
C ASP A 113 -18.71 -3.01 -3.44
N LEU A 114 -19.52 -2.06 -3.89
CA LEU A 114 -20.28 -2.13 -5.14
C LEU A 114 -19.67 -1.19 -6.18
N LEU A 115 -19.79 -1.52 -7.46
CA LEU A 115 -19.50 -0.60 -8.57
C LEU A 115 -20.75 -0.37 -9.39
N LEU A 116 -21.33 0.83 -9.29
CA LEU A 116 -22.38 1.32 -10.17
C LEU A 116 -21.76 1.90 -11.44
N VAL A 117 -22.23 1.42 -12.58
CA VAL A 117 -21.79 1.84 -13.91
C VAL A 117 -22.96 2.52 -14.61
N ASN A 118 -22.80 3.80 -14.95
CA ASN A 118 -23.79 4.52 -15.73
C ASN A 118 -23.60 4.27 -17.23
N ALA A 119 -24.73 4.13 -17.92
CA ALA A 119 -24.84 3.79 -19.33
C ALA A 119 -24.39 2.37 -19.69
N GLY A 120 -25.27 1.68 -20.41
CA GLY A 120 -25.21 0.24 -20.62
C GLY A 120 -23.97 -0.29 -21.33
N TYR A 121 -23.08 0.52 -21.91
CA TYR A 121 -21.89 -0.01 -22.60
C TYR A 121 -20.58 0.27 -21.85
N SER A 122 -20.54 1.19 -20.89
CA SER A 122 -19.31 1.60 -20.21
C SER A 122 -18.73 0.49 -19.31
N TYR A 123 -19.55 -0.50 -18.94
CA TYR A 123 -19.09 -1.70 -18.24
C TYR A 123 -18.04 -2.49 -19.05
N THR A 124 -18.03 -2.36 -20.38
CA THR A 124 -17.03 -3.04 -21.22
C THR A 124 -15.62 -2.57 -20.90
N ALA A 125 -15.44 -1.31 -20.49
CA ALA A 125 -14.16 -0.80 -20.01
C ALA A 125 -13.76 -1.45 -18.67
N VAL A 126 -14.73 -1.67 -17.77
CA VAL A 126 -14.51 -2.43 -16.53
C VAL A 126 -14.05 -3.85 -16.87
N ASN A 127 -14.79 -4.55 -17.73
CA ASN A 127 -14.48 -5.94 -18.11
C ASN A 127 -13.13 -6.08 -18.83
N HIS A 128 -12.69 -5.04 -19.53
CA HIS A 128 -11.43 -5.05 -20.27
C HIS A 128 -10.22 -4.66 -19.42
N TYR A 129 -10.36 -3.66 -18.54
CA TYR A 129 -9.23 -3.09 -17.80
C TYR A 129 -9.13 -3.53 -16.33
N LEU A 130 -10.18 -4.10 -15.74
CA LEU A 130 -10.16 -4.54 -14.36
C LEU A 130 -9.40 -5.88 -14.24
N GLU A 131 -8.27 -5.85 -13.55
CA GLU A 131 -7.45 -7.02 -13.19
C GLU A 131 -7.87 -7.58 -11.82
N ALA A 132 -9.17 -7.80 -11.64
CA ALA A 132 -9.74 -8.36 -10.41
C ALA A 132 -10.95 -9.24 -10.75
N PRO A 133 -11.26 -10.27 -9.92
CA PRO A 133 -12.43 -11.10 -10.15
C PRO A 133 -13.71 -10.26 -10.04
N ILE A 134 -14.63 -10.48 -10.97
CA ILE A 134 -15.99 -9.96 -10.91
C ILE A 134 -16.86 -11.05 -10.29
N ALA A 135 -17.38 -10.79 -9.10
CA ALA A 135 -18.24 -11.74 -8.39
C ALA A 135 -19.62 -11.84 -9.04
N TRP A 136 -20.14 -10.69 -9.48
CA TRP A 136 -21.43 -10.59 -10.13
C TRP A 136 -21.48 -9.34 -11.02
N GLN A 137 -22.17 -9.46 -12.15
CA GLN A 137 -22.44 -8.33 -13.04
C GLN A 137 -23.86 -8.44 -13.59
N GLY A 138 -24.60 -7.32 -13.59
CA GLY A 138 -25.93 -7.26 -14.18
C GLY A 138 -26.64 -5.94 -13.93
N ARG A 139 -27.91 -5.87 -14.28
CA ARG A 139 -28.74 -4.68 -14.09
C ARG A 139 -28.96 -4.39 -12.61
N LEU A 140 -28.88 -3.13 -12.22
CA LEU A 140 -29.19 -2.67 -10.86
C LEU A 140 -30.56 -3.18 -10.39
N VAL A 141 -31.56 -3.21 -11.28
CA VAL A 141 -32.93 -3.66 -10.98
C VAL A 141 -33.06 -5.16 -10.76
N ASP A 142 -32.13 -5.96 -11.26
CA ASP A 142 -32.10 -7.42 -11.14
C ASP A 142 -31.23 -7.89 -9.96
N TRP A 143 -30.43 -6.99 -9.40
CA TRP A 143 -29.60 -7.30 -8.24
C TRP A 143 -30.47 -7.60 -7.01
N ARG A 144 -30.11 -8.66 -6.28
CA ARG A 144 -30.83 -9.13 -5.08
C ARG A 144 -29.97 -9.17 -3.83
N GLY A 145 -28.66 -9.00 -3.97
CA GLY A 145 -27.70 -8.97 -2.87
C GLY A 145 -26.31 -9.42 -3.31
N PRO A 146 -25.31 -9.34 -2.43
CA PRO A 146 -23.94 -9.73 -2.73
C PRO A 146 -23.87 -11.19 -3.19
N ALA A 147 -23.02 -11.46 -4.17
CA ALA A 147 -22.71 -12.84 -4.56
C ALA A 147 -21.85 -13.52 -3.49
N GLU A 148 -21.92 -14.85 -3.41
CA GLU A 148 -21.14 -15.66 -2.47
C GLU A 148 -19.65 -15.76 -2.85
N SER A 149 -19.23 -15.21 -4.00
CA SER A 149 -17.86 -15.28 -4.50
C SER A 149 -17.00 -14.06 -4.14
N GLU A 150 -15.70 -14.28 -4.00
CA GLU A 150 -14.72 -13.21 -3.81
C GLU A 150 -14.54 -12.40 -5.10
N GLY A 151 -15.06 -11.18 -5.15
CA GLY A 151 -14.94 -10.31 -6.32
C GLY A 151 -15.80 -9.06 -6.26
N LEU A 152 -15.61 -8.16 -7.22
CA LEU A 152 -16.39 -6.92 -7.33
C LEU A 152 -17.79 -7.22 -7.86
N THR A 153 -18.80 -6.58 -7.27
CA THR A 153 -20.18 -6.61 -7.77
C THR A 153 -20.41 -5.37 -8.65
N VAL A 154 -20.68 -5.60 -9.94
CA VAL A 154 -20.86 -4.55 -10.95
C VAL A 154 -22.33 -4.38 -11.29
N LEU A 155 -22.91 -3.25 -10.88
CA LEU A 155 -24.30 -2.88 -11.09
C LEU A 155 -24.41 -1.94 -12.30
N GLN A 156 -25.24 -2.29 -13.28
CA GLN A 156 -25.47 -1.48 -14.48
C GLN A 156 -26.77 -0.68 -14.34
N SER A 157 -26.70 0.65 -14.40
CA SER A 157 -27.89 1.51 -14.34
C SER A 157 -28.69 1.46 -15.65
N GLY A 158 -30.02 1.62 -15.56
CA GLY A 158 -30.89 1.78 -16.71
C GLY A 158 -31.06 3.24 -17.13
N SER A 159 -31.81 3.48 -18.19
CA SER A 159 -32.31 4.81 -18.57
C SER A 159 -33.58 5.14 -17.78
N ILE A 160 -33.47 6.06 -16.82
CA ILE A 160 -34.58 6.51 -15.98
C ILE A 160 -35.57 7.31 -16.84
N GLY A 161 -36.83 6.87 -16.87
CA GLY A 161 -37.87 7.47 -17.73
C GLY A 161 -37.69 7.18 -19.22
N GLY A 162 -36.82 6.23 -19.59
CA GLY A 162 -36.61 5.82 -20.98
C GLY A 162 -37.84 5.16 -21.61
N ALA A 163 -37.91 5.18 -22.95
CA ALA A 163 -38.98 4.50 -23.68
C ALA A 163 -38.93 2.98 -23.48
N SER A 164 -40.09 2.32 -23.39
CA SER A 164 -40.18 0.87 -23.24
C SER A 164 -39.58 0.07 -24.41
N SER A 165 -39.40 0.70 -25.57
CA SER A 165 -38.73 0.13 -26.75
C SER A 165 -37.22 0.32 -26.76
N LEU A 166 -36.62 0.92 -25.72
CA LEU A 166 -35.17 1.06 -25.61
C LEU A 166 -34.50 -0.32 -25.68
N GLY A 167 -33.32 -0.39 -26.29
CA GLY A 167 -32.67 -1.68 -26.55
C GLY A 167 -33.44 -2.55 -27.55
N TRP A 168 -34.25 -1.93 -28.42
CA TRP A 168 -35.17 -2.60 -29.34
C TRP A 168 -36.27 -3.42 -28.64
N GLY A 169 -36.55 -3.13 -27.36
CA GLY A 169 -37.49 -3.88 -26.53
C GLY A 169 -37.02 -5.29 -26.18
N LEU A 170 -35.73 -5.58 -26.41
CA LEU A 170 -35.13 -6.89 -26.11
C LEU A 170 -34.81 -6.99 -24.62
N PRO A 171 -35.35 -8.00 -23.90
CA PRO A 171 -35.09 -8.19 -22.47
C PRO A 171 -33.62 -8.35 -22.10
N GLU A 172 -32.78 -8.80 -23.03
CA GLU A 172 -31.34 -9.01 -22.88
C GLU A 172 -30.49 -7.78 -23.23
N SER A 173 -31.09 -6.67 -23.67
CA SER A 173 -30.32 -5.49 -24.06
C SER A 173 -29.65 -4.81 -22.87
N ASP A 174 -28.38 -4.44 -23.00
CA ASP A 174 -27.70 -3.63 -21.98
C ASP A 174 -28.29 -2.21 -21.87
N PHE A 175 -29.06 -1.77 -22.87
CA PHE A 175 -29.84 -0.53 -22.84
C PHE A 175 -31.29 -0.85 -22.50
N TYR A 176 -31.71 -0.56 -21.26
CA TYR A 176 -33.05 -0.83 -20.77
C TYR A 176 -33.64 0.39 -20.07
N ALA A 177 -34.96 0.53 -20.15
CA ALA A 177 -35.69 1.57 -19.42
C ALA A 177 -35.94 1.14 -17.98
N THR A 178 -35.88 2.08 -17.05
CA THR A 178 -36.28 1.90 -15.65
C THR A 178 -37.05 3.13 -15.16
N THR A 179 -37.63 3.03 -13.97
CA THR A 179 -38.32 4.14 -13.31
C THR A 179 -37.46 4.73 -12.19
N GLU A 180 -37.75 5.97 -11.82
CA GLU A 180 -37.13 6.62 -10.67
C GLU A 180 -37.36 5.81 -9.39
N GLY A 181 -38.61 5.44 -9.09
CA GLY A 181 -38.94 4.68 -7.88
C GLY A 181 -38.26 3.31 -7.80
N GLU A 182 -38.15 2.59 -8.91
CA GLU A 182 -37.41 1.32 -8.96
C GLU A 182 -35.90 1.53 -8.75
N THR A 183 -35.32 2.55 -9.37
CA THR A 183 -33.90 2.87 -9.24
C THR A 183 -33.56 3.25 -7.79
N LEU A 184 -34.33 4.17 -7.20
CA LEU A 184 -34.12 4.63 -5.82
C LEU A 184 -34.27 3.47 -4.82
N SER A 185 -35.30 2.64 -4.96
CA SER A 185 -35.49 1.47 -4.09
C SER A 185 -34.30 0.49 -4.15
N ARG A 186 -33.64 0.36 -5.30
CA ARG A 186 -32.44 -0.49 -5.46
C ARG A 186 -31.19 0.17 -4.89
N LEU A 187 -31.07 1.48 -5.00
CA LEU A 187 -29.98 2.23 -4.36
C LEU A 187 -30.09 2.17 -2.83
N ASP A 188 -31.30 2.29 -2.27
CA ASP A 188 -31.54 2.09 -0.83
C ASP A 188 -31.09 0.69 -0.37
N GLN A 189 -31.44 -0.35 -1.15
CA GLN A 189 -30.99 -1.71 -0.88
C GLN A 189 -29.46 -1.84 -0.94
N ALA A 190 -28.81 -1.18 -1.90
CA ALA A 190 -27.36 -1.17 -2.04
C ALA A 190 -26.66 -0.49 -0.84
N ALA A 191 -27.15 0.67 -0.39
CA ALA A 191 -26.59 1.38 0.77
C ALA A 191 -26.68 0.59 2.08
N GLN A 192 -27.72 -0.23 2.25
CA GLN A 192 -27.86 -1.07 3.44
C GLN A 192 -26.86 -2.23 3.47
N GLN A 193 -26.41 -2.69 2.30
CA GLN A 193 -25.60 -3.90 2.18
C GLN A 193 -24.11 -3.63 2.00
N ALA A 194 -23.74 -2.49 1.43
CA ALA A 194 -22.35 -2.15 1.16
C ALA A 194 -21.90 -0.91 1.94
N PRO A 195 -20.69 -0.91 2.54
CA PRO A 195 -20.15 0.29 3.18
C PRO A 195 -19.79 1.38 2.16
N ARG A 196 -19.50 0.98 0.91
CA ARG A 196 -19.04 1.89 -0.15
C ARG A 196 -19.62 1.50 -1.50
N LEU A 197 -19.85 2.52 -2.31
CA LEU A 197 -20.25 2.40 -3.70
C LEU A 197 -19.31 3.23 -4.57
N TRP A 198 -18.67 2.57 -5.52
CA TRP A 198 -17.97 3.20 -6.62
C TRP A 198 -18.96 3.54 -7.72
N HIS A 199 -18.80 4.69 -8.35
CA HIS A 199 -19.63 5.17 -9.45
C HIS A 199 -18.76 5.54 -10.64
N LEU A 200 -18.78 4.70 -11.67
CA LEU A 200 -18.20 5.03 -12.97
C LEU A 200 -19.28 5.74 -13.79
N ARG A 201 -19.23 7.06 -13.75
CA ARG A 201 -20.24 7.95 -14.33
C ARG A 201 -19.84 8.34 -15.75
N LEU A 202 -20.69 7.98 -16.71
CA LEU A 202 -20.55 8.30 -18.13
C LEU A 202 -21.94 8.43 -18.77
N TYR A 203 -22.16 9.38 -19.68
CA TYR A 203 -23.43 9.60 -20.39
C TYR A 203 -24.68 9.70 -19.50
N ASP A 204 -24.54 10.16 -18.27
CA ASP A 204 -25.67 10.32 -17.36
C ASP A 204 -26.67 11.37 -17.86
N THR A 205 -26.24 12.37 -18.65
CA THR A 205 -27.16 13.30 -19.33
C THR A 205 -28.18 12.61 -20.25
N VAL A 206 -27.94 11.35 -20.64
CA VAL A 206 -28.84 10.56 -21.49
C VAL A 206 -29.62 9.53 -20.66
N THR A 207 -28.96 8.86 -19.71
CA THR A 207 -29.57 7.76 -18.94
C THR A 207 -30.20 8.20 -17.62
N ASP A 208 -29.80 9.36 -17.10
CA ASP A 208 -30.30 9.97 -15.88
C ASP A 208 -30.33 11.51 -16.06
N PRO A 209 -31.16 12.03 -16.99
CA PRO A 209 -31.11 13.44 -17.40
C PRO A 209 -31.42 14.41 -16.26
N GLU A 210 -32.24 13.99 -15.30
CA GLU A 210 -32.60 14.78 -14.11
C GLU A 210 -31.59 14.59 -12.95
N GLY A 211 -30.60 13.70 -13.11
CA GLY A 211 -29.57 13.45 -12.10
C GLY A 211 -30.12 12.83 -10.81
N VAL A 212 -31.10 11.94 -10.92
CA VAL A 212 -31.73 11.22 -9.81
C VAL A 212 -30.70 10.44 -8.99
N ILE A 213 -29.83 9.67 -9.64
CA ILE A 213 -28.83 8.82 -8.97
C ILE A 213 -27.85 9.71 -8.21
N ARG A 214 -27.37 10.78 -8.85
CA ARG A 214 -26.43 11.72 -8.25
C ARG A 214 -27.06 12.41 -7.04
N SER A 215 -28.27 12.93 -7.18
CA SER A 215 -28.96 13.65 -6.10
C SER A 215 -29.19 12.74 -4.89
N TRP A 216 -29.59 11.49 -5.14
CA TRP A 216 -29.75 10.50 -4.09
C TRP A 216 -28.42 10.18 -3.38
N LEU A 217 -27.31 10.00 -4.12
CA LEU A 217 -25.99 9.75 -3.54
C LEU A 217 -25.50 10.92 -2.68
N GLU A 218 -25.72 12.16 -3.13
CA GLU A 218 -25.38 13.38 -2.39
C GLU A 218 -26.19 13.53 -1.08
N GLU A 219 -27.42 13.01 -1.04
CA GLU A 219 -28.28 13.02 0.15
C GLU A 219 -27.96 11.89 1.15
N HIS A 220 -27.55 10.71 0.65
CA HIS A 220 -27.46 9.49 1.46
C HIS A 220 -26.02 9.03 1.77
N ALA A 221 -25.01 9.61 1.12
CA ALA A 221 -23.63 9.18 1.24
C ALA A 221 -22.66 10.36 1.32
N LEU A 222 -21.43 10.06 1.75
CA LEU A 222 -20.33 11.00 1.76
C LEU A 222 -19.37 10.70 0.61
N LEU A 223 -19.11 11.68 -0.24
CA LEU A 223 -18.12 11.56 -1.32
C LEU A 223 -16.72 11.49 -0.74
N PHE A 224 -16.03 10.35 -0.90
CA PHE A 224 -14.68 10.15 -0.38
C PHE A 224 -13.60 10.14 -1.46
N TYR A 225 -13.99 9.98 -2.73
CA TYR A 225 -13.10 9.99 -3.88
C TYR A 225 -13.81 10.60 -5.10
N ASP A 226 -13.12 11.46 -5.84
CA ASP A 226 -13.62 12.06 -7.08
C ASP A 226 -12.46 12.23 -8.06
N GLN A 227 -12.53 11.52 -9.19
CA GLN A 227 -11.58 11.63 -10.28
C GLN A 227 -12.32 12.01 -11.55
N VAL A 228 -12.00 13.19 -12.08
CA VAL A 228 -12.41 13.61 -13.41
C VAL A 228 -11.50 12.90 -14.43
N LEU A 229 -12.10 12.21 -15.39
CA LEU A 229 -11.39 11.55 -16.46
C LEU A 229 -11.31 12.50 -17.65
N THR A 230 -10.14 12.56 -18.30
CA THR A 230 -9.98 13.32 -19.54
C THR A 230 -10.88 12.75 -20.61
N GLY A 231 -11.51 13.59 -21.43
CA GLY A 231 -12.33 13.19 -22.57
C GLY A 231 -13.58 14.04 -22.77
N GLU A 232 -14.24 13.87 -23.91
CA GLU A 232 -15.41 14.68 -24.30
C GLU A 232 -16.69 14.33 -23.51
N SER A 233 -16.76 13.14 -22.90
CA SER A 233 -17.98 12.66 -22.25
C SER A 233 -18.11 13.09 -20.78
N ASN A 234 -17.15 13.88 -20.26
CA ASN A 234 -17.09 14.32 -18.87
C ASN A 234 -17.17 13.16 -17.86
N ALA A 235 -16.50 12.05 -18.19
CA ALA A 235 -16.53 10.84 -17.40
C ALA A 235 -15.90 11.04 -16.00
N ARG A 236 -16.43 10.35 -14.99
CA ARG A 236 -15.90 10.41 -13.63
C ARG A 236 -15.84 9.04 -12.99
N ALA A 237 -14.83 8.83 -12.16
CA ALA A 237 -14.78 7.72 -11.21
C ALA A 237 -14.92 8.31 -9.79
N GLN A 238 -16.02 7.97 -9.11
CA GLN A 238 -16.36 8.50 -7.79
C GLN A 238 -16.48 7.38 -6.77
N GLY A 239 -16.17 7.67 -5.52
CA GLY A 239 -16.34 6.77 -4.39
C GLY A 239 -17.23 7.40 -3.34
N TRP A 240 -18.31 6.70 -2.98
CA TRP A 240 -19.30 7.11 -2.01
C TRP A 240 -19.26 6.21 -0.78
N TYR A 241 -19.27 6.80 0.40
CA TYR A 241 -19.18 6.13 1.70
C TYR A 241 -20.51 6.25 2.43
N PHE A 242 -21.04 5.12 2.91
CA PHE A 242 -22.25 5.06 3.73
C PHE A 242 -21.85 4.89 5.20
N PRO A 243 -22.01 5.93 6.04
CA PRO A 243 -21.70 5.84 7.47
C PRO A 243 -22.47 4.70 8.15
N PRO A 244 -21.86 3.97 9.09
CA PRO A 244 -22.54 2.88 9.79
C PRO A 244 -23.65 3.42 10.70
N SER A 245 -24.71 2.63 10.89
CA SER A 245 -25.75 2.99 11.86
C SER A 245 -25.20 2.92 13.30
N PRO A 246 -25.73 3.73 14.25
CA PRO A 246 -25.27 3.72 15.64
C PRO A 246 -25.45 2.39 16.39
N GLU A 247 -26.16 1.42 15.81
CA GLU A 247 -26.40 0.09 16.37
C GLU A 247 -25.35 -0.94 15.93
N GLN A 248 -24.69 -0.71 14.79
CA GLN A 248 -23.67 -1.63 14.29
C GLN A 248 -22.45 -1.65 15.20
N ARG A 249 -21.86 -2.83 15.37
CA ARG A 249 -20.70 -3.06 16.23
C ARG A 249 -19.67 -3.90 15.49
N PRO A 250 -18.36 -3.72 15.79
CA PRO A 250 -17.34 -4.65 15.33
C PRO A 250 -17.61 -6.06 15.86
N SER A 251 -17.32 -7.07 15.06
CA SER A 251 -17.31 -8.49 15.44
C SER A 251 -16.34 -8.76 16.59
N ARG A 252 -15.22 -8.03 16.63
CA ARG A 252 -14.26 -8.04 17.74
C ARG A 252 -14.04 -6.64 18.29
N ALA A 253 -14.48 -6.40 19.51
CA ALA A 253 -14.19 -5.16 20.22
C ALA A 253 -12.70 -5.07 20.62
N ILE A 254 -12.11 -3.90 20.41
CA ILE A 254 -10.77 -3.52 20.86
C ILE A 254 -10.89 -2.07 21.32
N SER A 255 -10.56 -1.76 22.57
CA SER A 255 -10.64 -0.38 23.06
C SER A 255 -9.23 0.18 23.24
N THR A 256 -8.77 0.91 22.21
CA THR A 256 -7.43 1.53 22.22
C THR A 256 -7.55 2.99 21.84
N ARG A 257 -7.04 3.86 22.70
CA ARG A 257 -6.99 5.32 22.51
C ARG A 257 -5.61 5.72 22.03
N PHE A 258 -5.56 6.50 20.97
CA PHE A 258 -4.33 7.05 20.39
C PHE A 258 -4.26 8.55 20.69
N MET A 259 -3.12 8.99 21.21
CA MET A 259 -2.85 10.36 21.60
C MET A 259 -1.82 11.00 20.68
N ALA A 260 -1.74 12.33 20.70
CA ALA A 260 -0.70 13.07 19.99
C ALA A 260 0.71 12.54 20.31
N PRO A 261 1.66 12.60 19.35
CA PRO A 261 3.07 12.37 19.64
C PRO A 261 3.52 13.36 20.72
N ASN A 262 4.27 12.90 21.73
CA ASN A 262 4.74 13.69 22.89
C ASN A 262 3.69 14.00 23.98
N GLY A 263 2.68 13.13 24.13
CA GLY A 263 2.01 13.00 25.43
C GLY A 263 1.09 14.16 25.86
N SER A 264 0.49 14.92 24.94
CA SER A 264 -0.46 16.01 25.29
C SER A 264 -1.71 15.59 26.10
N GLY A 265 -1.83 14.31 26.48
CA GLY A 265 -2.95 13.72 27.23
C GLY A 265 -4.27 13.65 26.47
N SER A 266 -4.41 14.39 25.36
CA SER A 266 -5.64 14.41 24.56
C SER A 266 -5.70 13.21 23.60
N THR A 267 -6.78 12.43 23.70
CA THR A 267 -7.07 11.35 22.75
C THR A 267 -7.50 11.96 21.42
N TRP A 268 -6.75 11.66 20.37
CA TRP A 268 -7.01 12.09 19.00
C TRP A 268 -7.86 11.08 18.23
N LEU A 269 -7.64 9.80 18.48
CA LEU A 269 -8.31 8.73 17.75
C LEU A 269 -8.60 7.55 18.67
N THR A 270 -9.74 6.90 18.50
CA THR A 270 -10.09 5.66 19.20
C THR A 270 -10.31 4.54 18.19
N LEU A 271 -9.61 3.42 18.37
CA LEU A 271 -9.98 2.15 17.78
C LEU A 271 -11.03 1.50 18.69
N HIS A 272 -12.19 1.16 18.12
CA HIS A 272 -13.30 0.49 18.81
C HIS A 272 -13.35 -1.01 18.53
N GLY A 273 -12.70 -1.46 17.45
CA GLY A 273 -12.64 -2.88 17.12
C GLY A 273 -12.22 -3.14 15.69
N VAL A 274 -12.27 -4.41 15.32
CA VAL A 274 -11.91 -4.90 13.99
C VAL A 274 -12.84 -6.04 13.58
N ASP A 275 -13.18 -6.09 12.31
CA ASP A 275 -13.67 -7.30 11.65
C ASP A 275 -12.48 -7.94 10.96
N ALA A 276 -11.88 -8.91 11.65
CA ALA A 276 -10.68 -9.58 11.18
C ALA A 276 -10.99 -10.56 10.04
N PRO A 277 -10.03 -10.82 9.14
CA PRO A 277 -10.19 -11.90 8.17
C PRO A 277 -10.26 -13.23 8.93
N GLY A 278 -10.99 -14.20 8.38
CA GLY A 278 -10.84 -15.60 8.77
C GLY A 278 -9.50 -16.18 8.31
N ASP A 279 -9.37 -17.50 8.38
CA ASP A 279 -8.18 -18.18 7.88
C ASP A 279 -8.08 -18.02 6.35
N ILE A 280 -6.88 -17.65 5.89
CA ILE A 280 -6.60 -17.39 4.49
C ILE A 280 -6.02 -18.65 3.89
N ARG A 281 -6.75 -19.25 2.95
CA ARG A 281 -6.38 -20.53 2.35
C ARG A 281 -5.10 -20.47 1.54
N ASP A 282 -4.93 -19.39 0.77
CA ASP A 282 -3.90 -19.27 -0.25
C ASP A 282 -2.97 -18.09 0.03
N GLY A 283 -1.69 -18.38 0.23
CA GLY A 283 -0.64 -17.36 0.19
C GLY A 283 -0.60 -16.66 -1.18
N GLY A 284 -0.16 -15.40 -1.23
CA GLY A 284 -0.19 -14.61 -2.47
C GLY A 284 -1.55 -13.99 -2.82
N SER A 285 -2.57 -14.16 -1.98
CA SER A 285 -3.89 -13.52 -2.08
C SER A 285 -3.94 -12.21 -1.27
N TRP A 286 -5.09 -11.91 -0.65
CA TRP A 286 -5.35 -10.71 0.12
C TRP A 286 -5.87 -11.05 1.51
N ALA A 287 -5.55 -10.22 2.50
CA ALA A 287 -6.23 -10.25 3.80
C ALA A 287 -7.12 -9.00 3.91
N ASP A 288 -8.44 -9.21 3.85
CA ASP A 288 -9.43 -8.14 3.99
C ASP A 288 -9.92 -8.04 5.43
N LEU A 289 -9.89 -6.84 5.99
CA LEU A 289 -10.36 -6.55 7.35
C LEU A 289 -11.06 -5.20 7.41
N THR A 290 -11.90 -4.97 8.41
CA THR A 290 -12.56 -3.68 8.61
C THR A 290 -12.16 -3.07 9.95
N LEU A 291 -11.61 -1.86 9.94
CA LEU A 291 -11.27 -1.11 11.15
C LEU A 291 -12.46 -0.27 11.60
N TRP A 292 -12.74 -0.25 12.90
CA TRP A 292 -13.76 0.59 13.51
C TRP A 292 -13.11 1.73 14.29
N LEU A 293 -13.16 2.94 13.73
CA LEU A 293 -12.38 4.09 14.16
C LEU A 293 -13.28 5.27 14.52
N GLN A 294 -12.86 6.08 15.48
CA GLN A 294 -13.51 7.35 15.79
C GLN A 294 -12.45 8.43 15.99
N GLY A 295 -12.54 9.51 15.22
CA GLY A 295 -11.68 10.68 15.37
C GLY A 295 -12.23 11.68 16.38
N ASN A 296 -11.33 12.48 16.93
CA ASN A 296 -11.65 13.66 17.74
C ASN A 296 -11.44 14.93 16.87
N PRO A 297 -12.26 15.98 17.00
CA PRO A 297 -12.04 17.27 16.35
C PRO A 297 -10.65 17.90 16.55
N ALA A 298 -9.90 17.51 17.59
CA ALA A 298 -8.52 17.98 17.81
C ALA A 298 -7.44 17.18 17.04
N MET A 299 -7.84 16.12 16.33
CA MET A 299 -6.93 15.24 15.59
C MET A 299 -6.32 15.94 14.37
N ASP A 300 -5.06 15.61 14.06
CA ASP A 300 -4.44 15.99 12.79
C ASP A 300 -5.09 15.25 11.61
N PRO A 301 -5.69 15.96 10.63
CA PRO A 301 -6.38 15.34 9.50
C PRO A 301 -5.42 14.68 8.49
N SER A 302 -4.12 14.97 8.56
CA SER A 302 -3.12 14.38 7.66
C SER A 302 -2.70 12.96 8.06
N LEU A 303 -3.16 12.47 9.22
CA LEU A 303 -2.80 11.16 9.71
C LEU A 303 -3.11 10.05 8.69
N ARG A 304 -2.23 9.06 8.71
CA ARG A 304 -2.37 7.80 8.00
C ARG A 304 -2.33 6.68 9.01
N PHE A 305 -2.81 5.53 8.60
CA PHE A 305 -2.58 4.30 9.34
C PHE A 305 -1.77 3.33 8.50
N SER A 306 -1.04 2.46 9.20
CA SER A 306 -0.32 1.34 8.63
C SER A 306 -0.82 0.07 9.31
N VAL A 307 -1.31 -0.87 8.51
CA VAL A 307 -1.54 -2.25 8.95
C VAL A 307 -0.40 -3.10 8.42
N GLY A 308 0.43 -3.60 9.32
CA GLY A 308 1.51 -4.54 9.01
C GLY A 308 1.15 -5.96 9.45
N LEU A 309 1.64 -6.94 8.71
CA LEU A 309 1.53 -8.36 9.07
C LEU A 309 2.92 -8.90 9.41
N PHE A 310 3.01 -9.46 10.60
CA PHE A 310 4.27 -9.89 11.21
C PHE A 310 4.23 -11.38 11.50
N ASP A 311 5.35 -12.07 11.35
CA ASP A 311 5.43 -13.44 11.86
C ASP A 311 5.37 -13.46 13.40
N THR A 312 4.99 -14.61 13.95
CA THR A 312 4.94 -14.83 15.41
C THR A 312 6.30 -15.21 15.99
N THR A 313 7.39 -15.11 15.21
CA THR A 313 8.72 -15.45 15.72
C THR A 313 9.23 -14.32 16.60
N PRO A 314 10.20 -14.60 17.47
CA PRO A 314 10.92 -13.56 18.21
C PRO A 314 11.48 -12.44 17.30
N ALA A 315 11.80 -12.72 16.04
CA ALA A 315 12.30 -11.72 15.09
C ALA A 315 11.20 -10.77 14.58
N HIS A 316 9.91 -11.17 14.66
CA HIS A 316 8.75 -10.41 14.19
C HIS A 316 8.94 -9.83 12.79
N ARG A 317 9.31 -10.66 11.79
CA ARG A 317 9.56 -10.16 10.44
C ARG A 317 8.27 -9.64 9.83
N GLN A 318 8.34 -8.49 9.15
CA GLN A 318 7.18 -7.90 8.47
C GLN A 318 7.06 -8.46 7.05
N TRP A 319 5.94 -9.11 6.76
CA TRP A 319 5.69 -9.80 5.48
C TRP A 319 4.80 -9.00 4.54
N ALA A 320 3.90 -8.19 5.08
CA ALA A 320 3.01 -7.37 4.29
C ALA A 320 2.70 -6.06 5.02
N VAL A 321 2.36 -5.03 4.25
CA VAL A 321 1.94 -3.73 4.78
C VAL A 321 0.93 -3.06 3.86
N ALA A 322 -0.03 -2.37 4.46
CA ALA A 322 -0.98 -1.50 3.80
C ALA A 322 -1.02 -0.17 4.54
N ASP A 323 -0.70 0.92 3.82
CA ASP A 323 -0.77 2.29 4.30
C ASP A 323 -1.94 3.01 3.64
N GLU A 324 -2.83 3.59 4.43
CA GLU A 324 -3.99 4.32 3.91
C GLU A 324 -4.35 5.56 4.74
N GLN A 325 -5.12 6.45 4.12
CA GLN A 325 -5.80 7.54 4.81
C GLN A 325 -7.15 7.04 5.37
N PRO A 326 -7.46 7.26 6.67
CA PRO A 326 -8.79 6.99 7.18
C PRO A 326 -9.86 7.73 6.37
N LEU A 327 -10.88 6.99 5.91
CA LEU A 327 -11.98 7.50 5.07
C LEU A 327 -11.59 8.01 3.68
N GLY A 328 -10.37 7.76 3.19
CA GLY A 328 -9.95 8.17 1.85
C GLY A 328 -9.58 9.65 1.72
N PRO A 329 -9.31 10.15 0.50
CA PRO A 329 -8.65 11.45 0.31
C PRO A 329 -9.53 12.68 0.53
N LEU A 330 -10.86 12.57 0.37
CA LEU A 330 -11.78 13.71 0.48
C LEU A 330 -12.47 13.83 1.84
N LEU A 331 -12.31 12.85 2.73
CA LEU A 331 -12.91 12.84 4.06
C LEU A 331 -11.85 12.78 5.14
N SER A 332 -12.23 13.24 6.33
CA SER A 332 -11.43 13.15 7.55
C SER A 332 -12.26 12.60 8.70
N LEU A 333 -11.68 11.69 9.50
CA LEU A 333 -12.28 11.24 10.76
C LEU A 333 -12.51 12.38 11.76
N GLN A 334 -11.85 13.54 11.56
CA GLN A 334 -12.07 14.74 12.36
C GLN A 334 -13.45 15.36 12.10
N GLU A 335 -13.95 15.24 10.86
CA GLU A 335 -15.15 15.91 10.36
C GLU A 335 -16.37 14.98 10.38
N VAL A 336 -16.15 13.68 10.27
CA VAL A 336 -17.23 12.69 10.27
C VAL A 336 -17.51 12.22 11.71
N PRO A 337 -18.69 12.55 12.28
CA PRO A 337 -18.98 12.28 13.68
C PRO A 337 -19.23 10.79 13.94
N GLY A 338 -18.92 10.35 15.16
CA GLY A 338 -19.21 8.99 15.61
C GLY A 338 -18.23 7.94 15.12
N MET A 339 -18.57 6.68 15.39
CA MET A 339 -17.74 5.53 15.02
C MET A 339 -17.94 5.21 13.54
N GLN A 340 -16.83 5.13 12.81
CA GLN A 340 -16.78 4.84 11.38
C GLN A 340 -16.16 3.47 11.14
N ARG A 341 -16.62 2.77 10.10
CA ARG A 341 -16.03 1.50 9.65
C ARG A 341 -15.27 1.72 8.34
N TRP A 342 -14.02 1.28 8.26
CA TRP A 342 -13.20 1.44 7.06
C TRP A 342 -12.57 0.11 6.64
N PRO A 343 -12.89 -0.41 5.44
CA PRO A 343 -12.31 -1.65 4.93
C PRO A 343 -10.85 -1.42 4.48
N VAL A 344 -9.98 -2.36 4.83
CA VAL A 344 -8.55 -2.38 4.54
C VAL A 344 -8.23 -3.70 3.85
N ARG A 345 -7.40 -3.63 2.80
CA ARG A 345 -6.93 -4.80 2.07
C ARG A 345 -5.42 -4.87 2.17
N LEU A 346 -4.92 -5.95 2.73
CA LEU A 346 -3.51 -6.19 2.87
C LEU A 346 -3.02 -7.17 1.78
N PRO A 347 -2.10 -6.77 0.89
CA PRO A 347 -1.52 -7.67 -0.10
C PRO A 347 -0.64 -8.72 0.56
N LEU A 348 -1.00 -10.00 0.44
CA LEU A 348 -0.10 -11.08 0.86
C LEU A 348 0.87 -11.40 -0.27
N PRO A 349 2.18 -11.40 -0.02
CA PRO A 349 3.13 -11.66 -1.08
C PRO A 349 3.10 -13.15 -1.48
N GLN A 350 3.25 -13.43 -2.78
CA GLN A 350 3.38 -14.81 -3.26
C GLN A 350 4.65 -15.45 -2.67
N GLY A 351 4.51 -16.66 -2.11
CA GLY A 351 5.61 -17.35 -1.43
C GLY A 351 5.80 -16.94 0.02
N ILE A 352 4.84 -16.22 0.61
CA ILE A 352 4.74 -16.11 2.07
C ILE A 352 4.68 -17.52 2.68
N PRO A 353 5.47 -17.82 3.74
CA PRO A 353 5.41 -19.10 4.41
C PRO A 353 4.02 -19.37 4.99
N PRO A 354 3.52 -20.61 4.93
CA PRO A 354 2.32 -20.97 5.65
C PRO A 354 2.56 -20.88 7.16
N GLY A 355 1.55 -20.44 7.91
CA GLY A 355 1.65 -20.35 9.37
C GLY A 355 0.80 -19.24 9.97
N LYS A 356 1.07 -18.92 11.24
CA LYS A 356 0.37 -17.89 11.99
C LYS A 356 1.10 -16.56 11.91
N TYR A 357 0.32 -15.50 11.69
CA TYR A 357 0.81 -14.14 11.58
C TYR A 357 -0.02 -13.19 12.43
N GLU A 358 0.60 -12.13 12.92
CA GLU A 358 -0.04 -11.08 13.68
C GLU A 358 -0.24 -9.83 12.81
N ALA A 359 -1.48 -9.37 12.68
CA ALA A 359 -1.77 -8.07 12.08
C ALA A 359 -1.68 -6.99 13.18
N ARG A 360 -0.87 -5.97 12.94
CA ARG A 360 -0.64 -4.85 13.86
C ARG A 360 -0.95 -3.53 13.17
N LEU A 361 -1.60 -2.63 13.91
CA LEU A 361 -2.02 -1.31 13.45
C LEU A 361 -1.21 -0.23 14.17
N LYS A 362 -0.75 0.78 13.42
CA LYS A 362 -0.25 2.04 13.95
C LYS A 362 -0.79 3.23 13.16
N PHE A 363 -0.80 4.41 13.79
CA PHE A 363 -1.15 5.67 13.14
C PHE A 363 0.05 6.59 13.11
N TYR A 364 0.31 7.24 11.99
CA TYR A 364 1.47 8.11 11.84
C TYR A 364 1.15 9.35 11.02
N ARG A 365 1.95 10.38 11.21
CA ARG A 365 1.93 11.60 10.41
C ARG A 365 2.93 11.46 9.26
N PRO A 366 2.52 11.58 7.99
CA PRO A 366 3.42 11.40 6.85
C PRO A 366 4.53 12.44 6.74
N SER A 367 4.33 13.66 7.27
CA SER A 367 5.27 14.78 7.08
C SER A 367 6.59 14.61 7.85
N ASP A 368 6.55 13.97 9.01
CA ASP A 368 7.69 13.80 9.92
C ASP A 368 7.88 12.33 10.37
N GLY A 369 6.96 11.43 10.00
CA GLY A 369 6.98 10.03 10.42
C GLY A 369 6.56 9.80 11.87
N ALA A 370 6.11 10.84 12.59
CA ALA A 370 5.75 10.73 13.99
C ALA A 370 4.56 9.78 14.17
N VAL A 371 4.71 8.80 15.07
CA VAL A 371 3.68 7.79 15.34
C VAL A 371 2.85 8.21 16.55
N LEU A 372 1.54 7.95 16.51
CA LEU A 372 0.67 8.19 17.67
C LEU A 372 0.93 7.15 18.75
N GLU A 373 0.84 7.60 20.01
CA GLU A 373 0.96 6.72 21.15
C GLU A 373 -0.40 6.14 21.55
N GLY A 374 -0.50 4.82 21.58
CA GLY A 374 -1.69 4.08 21.99
C GLY A 374 -1.69 3.67 23.45
N GLN A 375 -2.86 3.75 24.07
CA GLN A 375 -3.17 3.21 25.39
C GLN A 375 -4.44 2.35 25.27
N GLY A 376 -4.29 1.06 25.54
CA GLY A 376 -5.39 0.11 25.44
C GLY A 376 -4.93 -1.32 25.70
N GLU A 377 -5.87 -2.25 25.58
CA GLU A 377 -5.54 -3.67 25.59
C GLU A 377 -4.80 -4.04 24.29
N ARG A 378 -3.93 -5.07 24.34
CA ARG A 378 -3.23 -5.63 23.15
C ARG A 378 -2.23 -4.69 22.46
N MET A 379 -1.75 -3.67 23.15
CA MET A 379 -0.58 -2.91 22.70
C MET A 379 0.64 -3.84 22.69
N GLU A 380 1.33 -3.94 21.54
CA GLU A 380 2.62 -4.64 21.44
C GLU A 380 3.76 -3.74 21.92
N ASN A 381 3.59 -2.44 21.73
CA ASN A 381 4.44 -1.36 22.24
C ASN A 381 3.59 -0.08 22.31
N ARG A 382 4.16 1.09 22.60
CA ARG A 382 3.38 2.34 22.66
C ARG A 382 2.79 2.77 21.33
N GLU A 383 3.20 2.22 20.20
CA GLU A 383 2.86 2.69 18.85
C GLU A 383 1.93 1.74 18.10
N GLN A 384 2.05 0.45 18.37
CA GLN A 384 1.39 -0.62 17.63
C GLN A 384 0.43 -1.41 18.51
N VAL A 385 -0.80 -1.56 18.03
CA VAL A 385 -1.80 -2.44 18.62
C VAL A 385 -1.96 -3.69 17.76
N ARG A 386 -1.95 -4.88 18.37
CA ARG A 386 -2.27 -6.13 17.67
C ARG A 386 -3.78 -6.26 17.49
N ILE A 387 -4.22 -6.24 16.22
CA ILE A 387 -5.64 -6.24 15.85
C ILE A 387 -6.17 -7.65 15.53
N ALA A 388 -5.35 -8.49 14.88
CA ALA A 388 -5.75 -9.84 14.50
C ALA A 388 -4.57 -10.82 14.55
N VAL A 389 -4.90 -12.11 14.62
CA VAL A 389 -3.98 -13.21 14.31
C VAL A 389 -4.64 -13.96 13.17
N VAL A 390 -3.90 -14.20 12.10
CA VAL A 390 -4.40 -14.81 10.87
C VAL A 390 -3.56 -16.04 10.56
N GLU A 391 -4.21 -17.15 10.23
CA GLU A 391 -3.55 -18.35 9.71
C GLU A 391 -3.54 -18.28 8.19
N ILE A 392 -2.37 -18.46 7.58
CA ILE A 392 -2.14 -18.38 6.14
C ILE A 392 -1.70 -19.76 5.66
N GLY A 393 -2.41 -20.30 4.67
CA GLY A 393 -2.05 -21.54 4.01
C GLY A 393 -0.96 -21.36 2.94
N PRO A 394 -0.52 -22.46 2.31
CA PRO A 394 0.56 -22.42 1.33
C PRO A 394 0.18 -21.58 0.11
N THR A 395 1.18 -20.97 -0.54
CA THR A 395 0.96 -20.31 -1.83
C THR A 395 0.73 -21.37 -2.91
N PRO A 396 -0.39 -21.34 -3.65
CA PRO A 396 -0.62 -22.26 -4.76
C PRO A 396 0.47 -22.15 -5.82
N SER A 397 0.79 -23.26 -6.48
CA SER A 397 1.69 -23.22 -7.63
C SER A 397 1.07 -22.39 -8.77
N SER A 398 1.90 -21.60 -9.42
CA SER A 398 1.50 -20.71 -10.51
C SER A 398 2.58 -20.65 -11.57
N ASP A 399 2.15 -20.70 -12.84
CA ASP A 399 3.02 -20.49 -13.99
C ASP A 399 3.36 -19.00 -14.19
N VAL A 400 2.56 -18.10 -13.60
CA VAL A 400 2.83 -16.67 -13.63
C VAL A 400 4.05 -16.37 -12.76
N ALA A 401 5.05 -15.72 -13.35
CA ALA A 401 6.24 -15.30 -12.63
C ALA A 401 5.89 -14.32 -11.49
N PRO A 402 6.42 -14.51 -10.28
CA PRO A 402 6.16 -13.60 -9.17
C PRO A 402 6.79 -12.23 -9.46
N LYS A 403 6.17 -11.17 -8.94
CA LYS A 403 6.81 -9.84 -8.92
C LYS A 403 8.02 -9.86 -8.00
N VAL A 404 9.18 -9.45 -8.52
CA VAL A 404 10.45 -9.34 -7.77
C VAL A 404 10.98 -7.91 -7.87
N GLY A 405 11.75 -7.47 -6.87
CA GLY A 405 12.32 -6.12 -6.86
C GLY A 405 13.34 -5.92 -7.99
N THR A 406 14.40 -6.72 -7.98
CA THR A 406 15.43 -6.79 -9.02
C THR A 406 15.51 -8.24 -9.53
N PRO A 407 15.18 -8.49 -10.82
CA PRO A 407 15.33 -9.82 -11.41
C PRO A 407 16.80 -10.27 -11.42
N LEU A 408 17.05 -11.49 -10.94
CA LEU A 408 18.36 -12.12 -10.96
C LEU A 408 18.19 -13.63 -10.95
N GLU A 409 18.41 -14.26 -12.11
CA GLU A 409 18.25 -15.70 -12.26
C GLU A 409 19.56 -16.45 -12.00
N ALA A 410 19.54 -17.39 -11.05
CA ALA A 410 20.65 -18.28 -10.72
C ALA A 410 20.15 -19.61 -10.15
N ASP A 411 20.72 -20.72 -10.61
CA ASP A 411 20.33 -22.07 -10.22
C ASP A 411 21.30 -22.65 -9.19
N PHE A 412 20.76 -23.15 -8.06
CA PHE A 412 21.47 -23.80 -6.96
C PHE A 412 20.94 -25.23 -6.74
N GLY A 413 20.63 -25.96 -7.82
CA GLY A 413 20.05 -27.29 -7.77
C GLY A 413 18.58 -27.27 -7.35
N ALA A 414 18.31 -27.59 -6.08
CA ALA A 414 16.92 -27.63 -5.57
C ALA A 414 16.24 -26.25 -5.57
N LEU A 415 17.03 -25.17 -5.53
CA LEU A 415 16.54 -23.79 -5.49
C LEU A 415 16.97 -23.01 -6.73
N HIS A 416 16.03 -22.30 -7.33
CA HIS A 416 16.29 -21.35 -8.41
C HIS A 416 15.94 -19.94 -7.93
N LEU A 417 16.94 -19.06 -7.84
CA LEU A 417 16.73 -17.65 -7.52
C LEU A 417 16.04 -16.97 -8.70
N LEU A 418 14.97 -16.23 -8.43
CA LEU A 418 14.25 -15.43 -9.43
C LEU A 418 14.63 -13.95 -9.36
N GLY A 419 14.98 -13.48 -8.17
CA GLY A 419 15.35 -12.10 -7.93
C GLY A 419 15.45 -11.78 -6.45
N HIS A 420 15.74 -10.52 -6.16
CA HIS A 420 15.94 -10.03 -4.79
C HIS A 420 15.40 -8.60 -4.63
N SER A 421 15.17 -8.19 -3.39
CA SER A 421 14.90 -6.79 -3.02
C SER A 421 15.92 -6.38 -1.95
N ILE A 422 16.73 -5.36 -2.26
CA ILE A 422 17.72 -4.79 -1.32
C ILE A 422 17.28 -3.35 -1.04
N PRO A 423 16.92 -3.01 0.20
CA PRO A 423 16.61 -1.64 0.58
C PRO A 423 17.76 -0.67 0.28
N ALA A 424 17.42 0.48 -0.28
CA ALA A 424 18.41 1.51 -0.61
C ALA A 424 19.07 2.08 0.67
N GLY A 425 20.38 2.28 0.62
CA GLY A 425 21.15 2.95 1.67
C GLY A 425 21.29 4.47 1.45
N PRO A 426 22.29 5.12 2.08
CA PRO A 426 23.38 4.52 2.86
C PRO A 426 22.95 4.04 4.25
N TRP A 427 23.58 2.96 4.72
CA TRP A 427 23.34 2.37 6.04
C TRP A 427 24.45 2.74 7.03
N GLU A 428 24.13 2.74 8.32
CA GLU A 428 25.09 3.01 9.40
C GLU A 428 25.44 1.72 10.16
N PRO A 429 26.61 1.66 10.82
CA PRO A 429 26.96 0.56 11.70
C PRO A 429 25.89 0.22 12.74
N GLY A 430 25.58 -1.07 12.86
CA GLY A 430 24.51 -1.61 13.71
C GLY A 430 23.13 -1.65 13.08
N ALA A 431 22.94 -1.07 11.89
CA ALA A 431 21.67 -1.16 11.17
C ALA A 431 21.34 -2.62 10.85
N SER A 432 20.05 -2.96 10.98
CA SER A 432 19.49 -4.24 10.56
C SER A 432 18.73 -4.03 9.24
N ILE A 433 19.13 -4.73 8.20
CA ILE A 433 18.66 -4.53 6.82
C ILE A 433 17.91 -5.79 6.38
N PRO A 434 16.61 -5.69 6.00
CA PRO A 434 15.87 -6.81 5.45
C PRO A 434 16.23 -6.99 3.97
N ILE A 435 16.92 -8.09 3.65
CA ILE A 435 17.24 -8.52 2.28
C ILE A 435 16.25 -9.61 1.88
N GLU A 436 15.45 -9.34 0.87
CA GLU A 436 14.48 -10.31 0.37
C GLU A 436 15.06 -11.08 -0.82
N LEU A 437 14.95 -12.40 -0.80
CA LEU A 437 15.25 -13.30 -1.89
C LEU A 437 13.97 -14.02 -2.31
N VAL A 438 13.75 -14.17 -3.62
CA VAL A 438 12.57 -14.88 -4.15
C VAL A 438 13.04 -16.13 -4.88
N TRP A 439 12.68 -17.29 -4.32
CA TRP A 439 13.08 -18.60 -4.80
C TRP A 439 11.93 -19.31 -5.51
N ARG A 440 12.24 -20.03 -6.58
CA ARG A 440 11.42 -21.13 -7.11
C ARG A 440 12.06 -22.43 -6.69
N VAL A 441 11.27 -23.34 -6.15
CA VAL A 441 11.74 -24.65 -5.71
C VAL A 441 11.64 -25.62 -6.88
N ALA A 442 12.77 -26.12 -7.36
CA ALA A 442 12.82 -27.04 -8.50
C ALA A 442 12.59 -28.49 -8.05
N GLU A 443 13.22 -28.87 -6.95
CA GLU A 443 13.18 -30.22 -6.38
C GLU A 443 12.97 -30.14 -4.85
N PRO A 444 12.50 -31.20 -4.19
CA PRO A 444 12.39 -31.22 -2.73
C PRO A 444 13.72 -30.85 -2.06
N ALA A 445 13.71 -29.80 -1.24
CA ALA A 445 14.89 -29.37 -0.51
C ALA A 445 15.03 -30.12 0.82
N GLU A 446 16.26 -30.32 1.29
CA GLU A 446 16.52 -30.94 2.59
C GLU A 446 16.55 -29.89 3.72
N ASP A 447 16.18 -30.30 4.94
CA ASP A 447 16.27 -29.44 6.13
C ASP A 447 17.69 -29.01 6.50
N SER A 448 18.71 -29.61 5.88
CA SER A 448 20.12 -29.21 6.02
C SER A 448 20.49 -28.03 5.11
N LEU A 449 19.60 -27.64 4.18
CA LEU A 449 19.81 -26.52 3.27
C LEU A 449 19.71 -25.19 4.01
N ARG A 450 20.68 -24.29 3.78
CA ARG A 450 20.72 -22.94 4.35
C ARG A 450 21.13 -21.94 3.28
N THR A 451 20.46 -20.79 3.29
CA THR A 451 20.82 -19.58 2.55
C THR A 451 21.58 -18.66 3.49
N PHE A 452 22.59 -17.97 2.97
CA PHE A 452 23.37 -17.00 3.74
C PHE A 452 23.66 -15.77 2.88
N VAL A 453 23.33 -14.60 3.41
CA VAL A 453 23.69 -13.31 2.84
C VAL A 453 24.89 -12.77 3.62
N SER A 454 25.95 -12.41 2.91
CA SER A 454 27.21 -11.98 3.53
C SER A 454 27.87 -10.84 2.76
N SER A 455 28.65 -10.06 3.50
CA SER A 455 29.49 -8.99 2.99
C SER A 455 30.58 -8.68 4.02
N ASN A 456 31.69 -8.10 3.60
CA ASN A 456 32.78 -7.71 4.51
C ASN A 456 32.36 -6.60 5.49
N ALA A 457 31.24 -5.92 5.25
CA ALA A 457 30.67 -4.91 6.14
C ALA A 457 29.59 -5.46 7.10
N LEU A 458 29.27 -6.75 7.04
CA LEU A 458 28.23 -7.35 7.87
C LEU A 458 28.85 -8.20 8.99
N SER A 459 28.21 -8.20 10.16
CA SER A 459 28.62 -9.04 11.30
C SER A 459 27.70 -10.24 11.53
N ALA A 460 26.46 -10.20 11.04
CA ALA A 460 25.48 -11.25 11.25
C ALA A 460 24.43 -11.30 10.13
N ASP A 461 23.88 -12.50 9.96
CA ASP A 461 22.70 -12.84 9.16
C ASP A 461 21.82 -13.74 10.04
N ASP A 462 20.52 -13.50 10.07
CA ASP A 462 19.56 -14.30 10.82
C ASP A 462 19.23 -15.64 10.12
N GLY A 463 19.81 -15.92 8.95
CA GLY A 463 19.64 -17.17 8.22
C GLY A 463 18.27 -17.31 7.55
N GLY A 464 17.54 -16.21 7.42
CA GLY A 464 16.34 -16.12 6.62
C GLY A 464 15.16 -16.97 7.13
N VAL A 465 14.30 -17.32 6.18
CA VAL A 465 13.01 -17.98 6.46
C VAL A 465 13.15 -19.46 6.81
N ALA A 466 14.27 -20.09 6.48
CA ALA A 466 14.52 -21.50 6.78
C ALA A 466 14.44 -21.83 8.29
N GLN A 467 14.61 -20.82 9.16
CA GLN A 467 14.41 -20.96 10.59
C GLN A 467 12.93 -21.06 11.00
N LEU A 468 12.03 -20.43 10.25
CA LEU A 468 10.58 -20.44 10.47
C LEU A 468 9.91 -21.60 9.71
N TYR A 469 10.32 -21.78 8.46
CA TYR A 469 9.69 -22.64 7.48
C TYR A 469 10.78 -23.50 6.84
N PRO A 470 11.03 -24.70 7.39
CA PRO A 470 12.14 -25.55 6.97
C PRO A 470 12.07 -25.88 5.48
N PRO A 471 13.22 -25.95 4.77
CA PRO A 471 13.24 -26.24 3.33
C PRO A 471 12.53 -27.53 2.92
N SER A 472 12.45 -28.55 3.78
CA SER A 472 11.69 -29.78 3.48
C SER A 472 10.18 -29.57 3.30
N GLN A 473 9.64 -28.48 3.82
CA GLN A 473 8.23 -28.13 3.66
C GLN A 473 7.99 -27.35 2.35
N TRP A 474 9.04 -26.91 1.67
CA TRP A 474 8.91 -26.12 0.46
C TRP A 474 8.47 -27.00 -0.70
N GLN A 475 7.31 -26.68 -1.29
CA GLN A 475 6.71 -27.51 -2.33
C GLN A 475 7.43 -27.33 -3.67
N PRO A 476 7.77 -28.41 -4.39
CA PRO A 476 8.29 -28.33 -5.76
C PRO A 476 7.36 -27.54 -6.69
N GLY A 477 7.94 -26.69 -7.52
CA GLY A 477 7.24 -25.70 -8.36
C GLY A 477 6.74 -24.47 -7.61
N GLY A 478 6.75 -24.49 -6.26
CA GLY A 478 6.32 -23.39 -5.41
C GLY A 478 7.31 -22.22 -5.39
N ILE A 479 6.80 -21.05 -5.00
CA ILE A 479 7.59 -19.86 -4.73
C ILE A 479 7.80 -19.74 -3.23
N VAL A 480 9.00 -19.35 -2.80
CA VAL A 480 9.33 -19.04 -1.40
C VAL A 480 9.98 -17.66 -1.35
N ARG A 481 9.44 -16.78 -0.51
CA ARG A 481 10.08 -15.52 -0.15
C ARG A 481 10.90 -15.73 1.11
N ASP A 482 12.17 -15.41 1.00
CA ASP A 482 13.18 -15.64 2.02
C ASP A 482 13.76 -14.28 2.44
N ILE A 483 13.39 -13.81 3.62
CA ILE A 483 13.77 -12.49 4.13
C ILE A 483 14.88 -12.67 5.18
N HIS A 484 16.08 -12.23 4.83
CA HIS A 484 17.25 -12.20 5.69
C HIS A 484 17.39 -10.84 6.38
N TYR A 485 17.48 -10.83 7.71
CA TYR A 485 17.88 -9.62 8.44
C TYR A 485 19.39 -9.64 8.68
N VAL A 486 20.12 -8.86 7.89
CA VAL A 486 21.57 -8.72 8.03
C VAL A 486 21.94 -7.51 8.88
N THR A 487 22.95 -7.64 9.73
CA THR A 487 23.41 -6.56 10.62
C THR A 487 24.73 -5.97 10.13
N VAL A 488 24.78 -4.66 9.92
CA VAL A 488 26.01 -3.92 9.59
C VAL A 488 26.95 -3.98 10.78
N ALA A 489 28.20 -4.38 10.54
CA ALA A 489 29.19 -4.54 11.59
C ALA A 489 29.43 -3.21 12.34
N PRO A 490 29.61 -3.24 13.67
CA PRO A 490 29.91 -2.05 14.46
C PRO A 490 31.13 -1.26 13.99
N ASP A 491 32.10 -1.93 13.37
CA ASP A 491 33.36 -1.38 12.87
C ASP A 491 33.42 -1.29 11.34
N ALA A 492 32.28 -1.44 10.66
CA ALA A 492 32.21 -1.24 9.21
C ALA A 492 32.67 0.19 8.86
N THR A 493 33.67 0.28 7.99
CA THR A 493 34.15 1.57 7.48
C THR A 493 33.22 2.10 6.39
N PRO A 494 33.16 3.42 6.14
CA PRO A 494 32.36 3.97 5.05
C PRO A 494 32.83 3.46 3.69
N GLY A 495 31.90 3.13 2.80
CA GLY A 495 32.22 2.65 1.45
C GLY A 495 31.13 1.77 0.86
N ASP A 496 31.38 1.33 -0.37
CA ASP A 496 30.50 0.41 -1.11
C ASP A 496 31.03 -1.02 -1.00
N TYR A 497 30.19 -1.93 -0.53
CA TYR A 497 30.56 -3.32 -0.27
C TYR A 497 29.69 -4.27 -1.12
N PRO A 498 30.30 -5.24 -1.83
CA PRO A 498 29.50 -6.25 -2.53
C PRO A 498 28.72 -7.08 -1.52
N LEU A 499 27.44 -7.30 -1.83
CA LEU A 499 26.57 -8.21 -1.10
C LEU A 499 26.51 -9.54 -1.84
N SER A 500 26.79 -10.63 -1.15
CA SER A 500 26.88 -11.95 -1.76
C SER A 500 25.97 -12.96 -1.08
N LEU A 501 25.39 -13.83 -1.91
CA LEU A 501 24.56 -14.95 -1.53
C LEU A 501 25.35 -16.25 -1.66
N ARG A 502 25.23 -17.11 -0.64
CA ARG A 502 25.74 -18.47 -0.64
C ARG A 502 24.63 -19.43 -0.22
N VAL A 503 24.54 -20.56 -0.89
CA VAL A 503 23.64 -21.67 -0.50
C VAL A 503 24.50 -22.85 -0.09
N SER A 504 24.15 -23.51 1.00
CA SER A 504 24.86 -24.70 1.48
C SER A 504 23.90 -25.78 1.92
N GLN A 505 24.32 -27.03 1.82
CA GLN A 505 23.64 -28.21 2.33
C GLN A 505 24.55 -28.91 3.33
N GLY A 506 24.20 -28.83 4.61
CA GLY A 506 25.09 -29.24 5.70
C GLY A 506 26.40 -28.46 5.66
N THR A 507 27.53 -29.14 5.47
CA THR A 507 28.86 -28.51 5.38
C THR A 507 29.29 -28.17 3.94
N THR A 508 28.50 -28.56 2.94
CA THR A 508 28.85 -28.43 1.52
C THR A 508 28.22 -27.18 0.93
N THR A 509 29.02 -26.32 0.29
CA THR A 509 28.50 -25.19 -0.49
C THR A 509 27.95 -25.69 -1.83
N ILE A 510 26.74 -25.27 -2.19
CA ILE A 510 26.13 -25.56 -3.49
C ILE A 510 26.54 -24.45 -4.45
N PRO A 511 27.23 -24.74 -5.56
CA PRO A 511 27.58 -23.73 -6.53
C PRO A 511 26.33 -23.24 -7.27
N TRP A 512 26.25 -21.94 -7.52
CA TRP A 512 25.27 -21.39 -8.44
C TRP A 512 25.70 -21.63 -9.88
N THR A 513 24.74 -21.70 -10.79
CA THR A 513 24.96 -21.71 -12.23
C THR A 513 24.04 -20.72 -12.96
N GLN A 514 24.53 -20.16 -14.07
CA GLN A 514 23.74 -19.30 -14.95
C GLN A 514 24.13 -19.58 -16.41
N GLY A 515 23.22 -20.24 -17.14
CA GLY A 515 23.53 -20.78 -18.46
C GLY A 515 24.68 -21.80 -18.41
N PHE A 516 25.39 -21.96 -19.53
CA PHE A 516 26.36 -23.07 -19.67
C PHE A 516 27.75 -22.81 -19.08
N PHE A 517 28.13 -21.55 -18.81
CA PHE A 517 29.52 -21.19 -18.52
C PHE A 517 29.73 -20.42 -17.22
N ARG A 518 28.68 -19.92 -16.58
CA ARG A 518 28.82 -19.15 -15.34
C ARG A 518 28.47 -20.05 -14.18
N SER A 519 29.41 -20.18 -13.26
CA SER A 519 29.19 -20.84 -11.97
C SER A 519 30.10 -20.24 -10.91
N GLY A 520 29.73 -20.43 -9.64
CA GLY A 520 30.54 -19.99 -8.51
C GLY A 520 29.93 -20.40 -7.19
N GLU A 521 30.67 -20.23 -6.09
CA GLU A 521 30.18 -20.56 -4.74
C GLU A 521 29.53 -19.36 -4.03
N LEU A 522 29.90 -18.14 -4.43
CA LEU A 522 29.32 -16.88 -3.96
C LEU A 522 28.72 -16.15 -5.17
N LEU A 523 27.44 -15.80 -5.09
CA LEU A 523 26.76 -14.98 -6.08
C LEU A 523 26.67 -13.55 -5.58
N THR A 524 27.24 -12.58 -6.28
CA THR A 524 27.02 -11.15 -5.94
C THR A 524 25.60 -10.75 -6.35
N ILE A 525 24.79 -10.38 -5.35
CA ILE A 525 23.38 -9.99 -5.53
C ILE A 525 23.20 -8.47 -5.48
N GLY A 526 24.20 -7.71 -5.05
CA GLY A 526 24.08 -6.25 -5.00
C GLY A 526 25.25 -5.57 -4.33
N THR A 527 25.03 -4.32 -3.92
CA THR A 527 26.02 -3.51 -3.21
C THR A 527 25.35 -2.82 -2.02
N LEU A 528 26.00 -2.85 -0.86
CA LEU A 528 25.63 -2.09 0.32
C LEU A 528 26.52 -0.86 0.43
N THR A 529 25.92 0.33 0.43
CA THR A 529 26.63 1.57 0.74
C THR A 529 26.55 1.83 2.24
N ILE A 530 27.70 1.89 2.90
CA ILE A 530 27.84 2.19 4.32
C ILE A 530 28.34 3.63 4.49
N ARG A 531 27.73 4.39 5.40
CA ARG A 531 28.22 5.70 5.84
C ARG A 531 28.69 5.65 7.27
N ASP A 532 29.53 6.60 7.63
CA ASP A 532 29.97 6.74 9.01
C ASP A 532 28.86 7.30 9.90
N ARG A 533 29.00 7.06 11.20
CA ARG A 533 28.20 7.72 12.23
C ARG A 533 29.13 8.36 13.26
N PRO A 534 28.78 9.53 13.84
CA PRO A 534 29.58 10.14 14.91
C PRO A 534 29.71 9.19 16.11
N ARG A 535 30.94 8.96 16.57
CA ARG A 535 31.23 8.16 17.77
C ARG A 535 32.01 8.98 18.78
N VAL A 536 31.77 8.69 20.05
CA VAL A 536 32.46 9.31 21.18
C VAL A 536 33.26 8.23 21.91
N PHE A 537 34.58 8.39 21.98
CA PHE A 537 35.47 7.47 22.71
C PHE A 537 36.10 8.11 23.95
N GLU A 538 35.91 9.42 24.10
CA GLU A 538 36.30 10.14 25.30
C GLU A 538 35.15 10.10 26.31
N PRO A 539 35.44 9.91 27.62
CA PRO A 539 34.40 9.90 28.63
C PRO A 539 33.60 11.21 28.62
N PRO A 540 32.26 11.17 28.61
CA PRO A 540 31.45 12.38 28.71
C PRO A 540 31.58 13.02 30.10
N GLU A 541 31.23 14.29 30.23
CA GLU A 541 31.06 14.91 31.54
C GLU A 541 29.84 14.32 32.23
N ILE A 542 30.07 13.56 33.30
CA ILE A 542 29.03 12.83 34.03
C ILE A 542 28.80 13.49 35.39
N ALA A 543 27.58 13.99 35.62
CA ALA A 543 27.20 14.61 36.89
C ALA A 543 27.11 13.59 38.04
N THR A 544 26.54 12.42 37.78
CA THR A 544 26.45 11.30 38.73
C THR A 544 27.09 10.07 38.13
N ALA A 545 28.32 9.76 38.54
CA ALA A 545 29.04 8.59 38.06
C ALA A 545 28.37 7.31 38.62
N LEU A 546 28.11 6.37 37.73
CA LEU A 546 27.58 5.04 38.03
C LEU A 546 28.61 3.99 37.57
N ASP A 547 28.61 2.85 38.25
CA ASP A 547 29.42 1.70 37.88
C ASP A 547 28.54 0.45 37.87
N VAL A 548 27.72 0.35 36.82
CA VAL A 548 26.69 -0.68 36.70
C VAL A 548 26.85 -1.38 35.36
N THR A 549 27.21 -2.67 35.38
CA THR A 549 27.40 -3.45 34.16
C THR A 549 26.19 -4.35 33.90
N PHE A 550 25.66 -4.30 32.68
CA PHE A 550 24.63 -5.18 32.15
C PHE A 550 25.30 -6.26 31.30
N GLY A 551 25.20 -7.51 31.75
CA GLY A 551 25.90 -8.64 31.16
C GLY A 551 27.41 -8.43 31.25
N ASP A 552 28.11 -8.60 30.13
CA ASP A 552 29.56 -8.47 29.99
C ASP A 552 29.99 -7.39 28.99
N SER A 553 29.03 -6.63 28.44
CA SER A 553 29.27 -5.78 27.27
C SER A 553 28.86 -4.33 27.43
N ILE A 554 27.86 -4.01 28.26
CA ILE A 554 27.33 -2.64 28.38
C ILE A 554 27.39 -2.17 29.82
N GLN A 555 28.01 -1.03 30.05
CA GLN A 555 28.07 -0.39 31.36
C GLN A 555 27.28 0.92 31.34
N LEU A 556 26.43 1.14 32.34
CA LEU A 556 25.83 2.43 32.63
C LEU A 556 26.82 3.22 33.49
N VAL A 557 27.47 4.21 32.90
CA VAL A 557 28.53 5.01 33.53
C VAL A 557 28.01 6.29 34.17
N GLY A 558 26.78 6.70 33.84
CA GLY A 558 26.18 7.86 34.47
C GLY A 558 24.71 8.03 34.15
N ALA A 559 24.01 8.74 35.04
CA ALA A 559 22.64 9.15 34.83
C ALA A 559 22.38 10.55 35.41
N THR A 560 21.48 11.31 34.78
CA THR A 560 21.07 12.63 35.25
C THR A 560 19.55 12.71 35.30
N LEU A 561 19.04 13.06 36.49
CA LEU A 561 17.65 13.45 36.76
C LEU A 561 17.63 14.96 37.09
N PRO A 562 17.20 15.83 36.16
CA PRO A 562 17.38 17.28 36.29
C PRO A 562 16.66 17.93 37.48
N ALA A 563 15.51 17.38 37.88
CA ALA A 563 14.72 17.87 38.99
C ALA A 563 14.34 16.74 39.96
N PRO A 564 14.28 17.03 41.27
CA PRO A 564 13.86 16.05 42.27
C PRO A 564 12.33 15.96 42.43
N ARG A 565 11.57 16.94 41.90
CA ARG A 565 10.12 17.07 42.10
C ARG A 565 9.37 17.30 40.78
N TYR A 566 8.23 16.63 40.62
CA TYR A 566 7.34 16.75 39.46
C TYR A 566 5.87 16.75 39.89
N ARG A 567 4.99 17.34 39.07
CA ARG A 567 3.53 17.26 39.23
C ARG A 567 2.96 16.07 38.43
N PRO A 568 1.82 15.48 38.86
CA PRO A 568 1.08 14.55 38.02
C PRO A 568 0.82 15.13 36.62
N GLY A 569 0.90 14.28 35.58
CA GLY A 569 0.78 14.70 34.18
C GLY A 569 2.03 15.34 33.56
N GLN A 570 3.11 15.56 34.32
CA GLN A 570 4.38 16.08 33.76
C GLN A 570 5.26 14.98 33.16
N GLU A 571 6.22 15.41 32.35
CA GLU A 571 7.30 14.57 31.84
C GLU A 571 8.51 14.58 32.78
N VAL A 572 9.04 13.39 33.06
CA VAL A 572 10.28 13.20 33.84
C VAL A 572 11.45 13.03 32.86
N PRO A 573 12.26 14.07 32.60
CA PRO A 573 13.43 13.96 31.74
C PRO A 573 14.51 13.12 32.41
N LEU A 574 15.16 12.28 31.61
CA LEU A 574 16.22 11.37 32.01
C LEU A 574 17.32 11.36 30.95
N MET A 575 18.56 11.47 31.41
CA MET A 575 19.75 11.31 30.57
C MET A 575 20.59 10.15 31.09
N LEU A 576 20.96 9.22 30.21
CA LEU A 576 21.80 8.07 30.53
C LEU A 576 23.04 8.07 29.67
N HIS A 577 24.18 7.78 30.30
CA HIS A 577 25.47 7.65 29.65
C HIS A 577 25.91 6.19 29.76
N TRP A 578 26.10 5.58 28.60
CA TRP A 578 26.48 4.19 28.44
C TRP A 578 27.90 4.08 27.91
N TYR A 579 28.57 3.00 28.25
CA TYR A 579 29.90 2.64 27.78
C TYR A 579 29.91 1.19 27.32
N ALA A 580 30.42 0.95 26.10
CA ALA A 580 30.56 -0.37 25.52
C ALA A 580 31.87 -1.03 25.97
N VAL A 581 31.82 -1.85 27.02
CA VAL A 581 32.98 -2.59 27.57
C VAL A 581 33.56 -3.53 26.52
N THR A 582 32.67 -4.27 25.85
CA THR A 582 32.94 -5.11 24.68
C THR A 582 31.88 -4.82 23.62
N ARG A 583 31.95 -5.48 22.45
CA ARG A 583 30.91 -5.34 21.43
C ARG A 583 29.64 -6.05 21.93
N PRO A 584 28.49 -5.35 22.08
CA PRO A 584 27.26 -6.00 22.47
C PRO A 584 26.88 -7.09 21.47
N ALA A 585 26.49 -8.26 21.98
CA ALA A 585 26.11 -9.41 21.15
C ALA A 585 24.72 -9.25 20.49
N GLY A 586 23.90 -8.33 21.00
CA GLY A 586 22.53 -8.13 20.56
C GLY A 586 22.11 -6.66 20.50
N ARG A 587 20.91 -6.46 19.98
CA ARG A 587 20.22 -5.17 19.85
C ARG A 587 19.23 -5.01 21.00
N TYR A 588 19.64 -4.37 22.09
CA TYR A 588 18.87 -4.26 23.32
C TYR A 588 18.04 -2.97 23.37
N LYS A 589 16.90 -3.04 24.06
CA LYS A 589 16.09 -1.88 24.45
C LYS A 589 16.34 -1.53 25.91
N ILE A 590 16.35 -0.22 26.18
CA ILE A 590 16.33 0.35 27.52
C ILE A 590 14.87 0.38 27.96
N PHE A 591 14.57 -0.20 29.12
CA PHE A 591 13.30 0.04 29.81
C PHE A 591 13.54 0.96 31.01
N THR A 592 12.60 1.88 31.23
CA THR A 592 12.57 2.76 32.41
C THR A 592 11.22 2.64 33.07
N HIS A 593 11.20 2.32 34.35
CA HIS A 593 9.99 2.18 35.16
C HIS A 593 9.97 3.24 36.26
N LEU A 594 8.82 3.90 36.42
CA LEU A 594 8.49 4.73 37.58
C LEU A 594 7.57 3.93 38.50
N ILE A 595 8.12 3.48 39.62
CA ILE A 595 7.38 2.72 40.63
C ILE A 595 6.87 3.70 41.68
N GLY A 596 5.55 3.74 41.88
CA GLY A 596 4.92 4.66 42.82
C GLY A 596 5.10 4.25 44.29
N PRO A 597 4.64 5.10 45.22
CA PRO A 597 4.77 4.86 46.66
C PRO A 597 3.99 3.62 47.15
N ASP A 598 3.04 3.15 46.35
CA ASP A 598 2.27 1.94 46.58
C ASP A 598 2.95 0.67 46.03
N GLY A 599 4.16 0.79 45.51
CA GLY A 599 4.94 -0.31 44.93
C GLY A 599 4.50 -0.72 43.52
N ASN A 600 3.48 -0.06 42.96
CA ASN A 600 2.97 -0.38 41.63
C ASN A 600 3.70 0.39 40.54
N LEU A 601 3.80 -0.21 39.35
CA LEU A 601 4.27 0.47 38.16
C LEU A 601 3.26 1.56 37.76
N ARG A 602 3.71 2.82 37.76
CA ARG A 602 2.85 3.97 37.45
C ARG A 602 3.13 4.55 36.06
N ALA A 603 4.36 4.49 35.60
CA ALA A 603 4.73 4.85 34.24
C ALA A 603 5.89 4.01 33.76
N GLN A 604 6.00 3.81 32.44
CA GLN A 604 7.15 3.18 31.83
C GLN A 604 7.48 3.80 30.47
N ARG A 605 8.74 3.66 30.05
CA ARG A 605 9.17 3.94 28.68
C ARG A 605 10.25 2.95 28.26
N ASP A 606 10.05 2.36 27.08
CA ASP A 606 10.94 1.40 26.48
C ASP A 606 11.40 1.95 25.13
N LEU A 607 12.71 2.03 24.91
CA LEU A 607 13.29 2.60 23.70
C LEU A 607 14.65 2.01 23.39
N GLU A 608 15.05 2.10 22.14
CA GLU A 608 16.43 1.86 21.78
C GLU A 608 17.30 3.09 22.02
N PRO A 609 18.59 2.92 22.34
CA PRO A 609 19.45 4.06 22.58
C PRO A 609 19.43 5.08 21.42
N GLY A 610 19.29 6.35 21.77
CA GLY A 610 19.19 7.45 20.80
C GLY A 610 17.85 7.50 20.06
N ASP A 611 16.82 6.82 20.56
CA ASP A 611 15.52 6.64 19.90
C ASP A 611 15.65 5.85 18.59
N GLY A 612 16.39 4.74 18.65
CA GLY A 612 16.69 3.87 17.50
C GLY A 612 17.85 4.33 16.62
N ARG A 613 18.39 5.54 16.83
CA ARG A 613 19.56 6.04 16.08
C ARG A 613 20.85 5.30 16.42
N TRP A 614 21.00 4.85 17.66
CA TRP A 614 22.24 4.25 18.16
C TRP A 614 22.00 2.83 18.69
N PRO A 615 21.53 1.89 17.85
CA PRO A 615 21.25 0.53 18.32
C PRO A 615 22.51 -0.09 18.93
N THR A 616 22.36 -0.85 20.02
CA THR A 616 23.50 -1.45 20.76
C THR A 616 24.32 -2.39 19.90
N SER A 617 23.69 -3.03 18.90
CA SER A 617 24.35 -3.85 17.87
C SER A 617 25.36 -3.07 17.01
N GLY A 618 25.35 -1.74 17.05
CA GLY A 618 26.30 -0.88 16.35
C GLY A 618 27.41 -0.29 17.22
N TRP A 619 27.38 -0.54 18.53
CA TRP A 619 28.34 0.04 19.46
C TRP A 619 29.71 -0.61 19.29
N ALA A 620 30.72 0.22 19.07
CA ALA A 620 32.11 -0.21 19.04
C ALA A 620 32.63 -0.38 20.47
N ARG A 621 33.59 -1.28 20.65
CA ARG A 621 34.29 -1.40 21.93
C ARG A 621 34.92 -0.06 22.32
N GLY A 622 34.71 0.37 23.56
CA GLY A 622 35.21 1.63 24.10
C GLY A 622 34.35 2.86 23.76
N GLU A 623 33.24 2.68 23.05
CA GLU A 623 32.34 3.78 22.68
C GLU A 623 31.48 4.20 23.87
N TYR A 624 31.33 5.51 24.03
CA TYR A 624 30.35 6.15 24.91
C TYR A 624 29.12 6.55 24.11
N VAL A 625 27.94 6.18 24.61
CA VAL A 625 26.66 6.52 23.98
C VAL A 625 25.77 7.21 25.01
N SER A 626 25.35 8.44 24.69
CA SER A 626 24.45 9.21 25.55
C SER A 626 23.04 9.21 24.98
N THR A 627 22.06 8.99 25.86
CA THR A 627 20.65 8.92 25.51
C THR A 627 19.88 9.91 26.37
N SER A 628 18.93 10.63 25.78
CA SER A 628 18.09 11.61 26.49
C SER A 628 16.65 11.44 26.05
N TYR A 629 15.76 11.28 27.02
CA TYR A 629 14.33 11.05 26.79
C TYR A 629 13.53 11.37 28.06
N SER A 630 12.21 11.37 27.96
CA SER A 630 11.32 11.63 29.10
C SER A 630 10.38 10.46 29.38
N VAL A 631 9.98 10.26 30.64
CA VAL A 631 8.89 9.33 30.99
C VAL A 631 7.68 10.16 31.45
N SER A 632 6.54 10.04 30.76
CA SER A 632 5.33 10.79 31.09
C SER A 632 4.62 10.19 32.31
N LEU A 633 4.41 11.00 33.36
CA LEU A 633 3.62 10.62 34.52
C LEU A 633 2.12 10.70 34.19
N PRO A 634 1.30 9.73 34.64
CA PRO A 634 -0.15 9.85 34.56
C PRO A 634 -0.69 11.10 35.28
N ALA A 635 -1.79 11.65 34.79
CA ALA A 635 -2.45 12.80 35.42
C ALA A 635 -3.05 12.45 36.80
N ASP A 636 -3.33 11.18 37.05
CA ASP A 636 -3.83 10.60 38.29
C ASP A 636 -2.72 9.94 39.13
N ALA A 637 -1.45 10.22 38.82
CA ALA A 637 -0.30 9.70 39.58
C ALA A 637 -0.42 10.11 41.07
N PRO A 638 -0.46 9.14 42.01
CA PRO A 638 -0.52 9.46 43.44
C PRO A 638 0.66 10.34 43.89
N PRO A 639 0.44 11.33 44.76
CA PRO A 639 1.56 12.06 45.35
C PRO A 639 2.41 11.13 46.23
N GLY A 640 3.73 11.30 46.20
CA GLY A 640 4.67 10.53 47.00
C GLY A 640 6.01 10.32 46.31
N GLN A 641 6.84 9.46 46.89
CA GLN A 641 8.15 9.12 46.35
C GLN A 641 8.01 8.02 45.29
N TYR A 642 8.70 8.20 44.16
CA TYR A 642 8.74 7.27 43.05
C TYR A 642 10.16 6.78 42.82
N GLU A 643 10.34 5.47 42.64
CA GLU A 643 11.63 4.90 42.24
C GLU A 643 11.77 4.91 40.72
N VAL A 644 12.93 5.34 40.23
CA VAL A 644 13.31 5.29 38.83
C VAL A 644 14.19 4.06 38.61
N ARG A 645 13.63 3.02 37.98
CA ARG A 645 14.33 1.75 37.69
C ARG A 645 14.65 1.64 36.21
N ILE A 646 15.87 1.21 35.89
CA ILE A 646 16.37 1.12 34.51
C ILE A 646 16.94 -0.26 34.25
N GLY A 647 16.72 -0.81 33.06
CA GLY A 647 17.49 -1.95 32.61
C GLY A 647 17.50 -2.11 31.11
N LEU A 648 18.18 -3.17 30.66
CA LEU A 648 18.24 -3.58 29.27
C LEU A 648 17.50 -4.90 29.08
N TYR A 649 16.85 -5.07 27.94
CA TYR A 649 16.28 -6.33 27.54
C TYR A 649 16.45 -6.58 26.05
N ASP A 650 16.49 -7.85 25.68
CA ASP A 650 16.46 -8.28 24.30
C ASP A 650 15.01 -8.23 23.80
N PRO A 651 14.68 -7.41 22.80
CA PRO A 651 13.31 -7.29 22.29
C PRO A 651 12.83 -8.53 21.54
N ILE A 652 13.75 -9.43 21.14
CA ILE A 652 13.45 -10.69 20.45
C ILE A 652 13.00 -11.72 21.50
N THR A 653 13.84 -11.99 22.50
CA THR A 653 13.53 -13.01 23.52
C THR A 653 12.68 -12.48 24.69
N ASN A 654 12.53 -11.16 24.81
CA ASN A 654 12.02 -10.46 25.99
C ASN A 654 12.81 -10.72 27.28
N GLU A 655 14.01 -11.30 27.18
CA GLU A 655 14.85 -11.55 28.34
C GLU A 655 15.59 -10.28 28.78
N ARG A 656 15.57 -10.00 30.08
CA ARG A 656 16.32 -8.87 30.64
C ARG A 656 17.78 -9.23 30.87
N VAL A 657 18.66 -8.34 30.46
CA VAL A 657 20.10 -8.47 30.64
C VAL A 657 20.41 -8.38 32.15
N PRO A 658 21.08 -9.38 32.75
CA PRO A 658 21.39 -9.38 34.17
C PRO A 658 22.40 -8.28 34.53
N LEU A 659 22.34 -7.79 35.77
CA LEU A 659 23.39 -6.95 36.33
C LEU A 659 24.58 -7.78 36.81
N VAL A 660 25.78 -7.23 36.63
CA VAL A 660 27.04 -7.82 37.10
C VAL A 660 27.81 -6.76 37.90
N GLY A 661 28.10 -7.01 39.19
CA GLY A 661 28.89 -6.10 40.02
C GLY A 661 28.59 -6.14 41.53
N ALA A 662 29.41 -5.43 42.32
CA ALA A 662 29.46 -5.50 43.79
C ALA A 662 28.30 -4.81 44.55
N ASN A 663 27.43 -4.04 43.86
CA ASN A 663 26.31 -3.30 44.45
C ASN A 663 24.93 -3.71 43.87
N SER A 664 24.86 -4.83 43.16
CA SER A 664 23.60 -5.43 42.71
C SER A 664 23.39 -6.74 43.47
N ASP A 665 22.21 -6.95 44.04
CA ASP A 665 21.75 -8.33 44.27
C ASP A 665 21.89 -9.05 42.93
N ALA A 666 22.70 -10.11 42.88
CA ALA A 666 23.17 -10.74 41.64
C ALA A 666 22.05 -11.34 40.75
N GLU A 667 20.78 -11.20 41.16
CA GLU A 667 19.59 -11.57 40.40
C GLU A 667 18.74 -10.36 39.94
N SER A 668 19.08 -9.14 40.36
CA SER A 668 18.36 -7.93 39.94
C SER A 668 18.61 -7.65 38.46
N ARG A 669 17.53 -7.59 37.69
CA ARG A 669 17.56 -7.30 36.24
C ARG A 669 17.23 -5.84 35.91
N TYR A 670 17.38 -4.96 36.90
CA TYR A 670 17.24 -3.52 36.79
C TYR A 670 18.12 -2.85 37.84
N PHE A 671 18.54 -1.61 37.57
CA PHE A 671 19.24 -0.73 38.49
C PHE A 671 18.31 0.41 38.91
N MET A 672 18.26 0.73 40.21
CA MET A 672 17.56 1.93 40.69
C MET A 672 18.50 3.13 40.54
N VAL A 673 18.17 4.06 39.65
CA VAL A 673 18.98 5.26 39.41
C VAL A 673 18.78 6.32 40.47
N GLY A 674 17.56 6.43 41.00
CA GLY A 674 17.25 7.36 42.07
C GLY A 674 15.77 7.38 42.37
N THR A 675 15.37 8.35 43.18
CA THR A 675 13.96 8.63 43.48
C THR A 675 13.59 10.04 43.06
N ILE A 676 12.35 10.21 42.59
CA ILE A 676 11.72 11.51 42.38
C ILE A 676 10.52 11.64 43.31
N GLU A 677 10.13 12.86 43.63
CA GLU A 677 8.93 13.14 44.43
C GLU A 677 7.83 13.71 43.52
N VAL A 678 6.65 13.11 43.55
CA VAL A 678 5.48 13.56 42.80
C VAL A 678 4.53 14.27 43.77
N GLY A 679 4.15 15.51 43.46
CA GLY A 679 3.28 16.31 44.33
C GLY A 679 3.02 17.71 43.77
N GLU A 680 2.26 18.52 44.50
CA GLU A 680 2.12 19.94 44.16
C GLU A 680 3.46 20.65 44.39
N VAL A 681 4.00 21.25 43.34
CA VAL A 681 5.15 22.17 43.44
C VAL A 681 4.59 23.50 43.94
N ASP A 682 5.03 23.93 45.13
CA ASP A 682 4.70 25.24 45.73
C ASP A 682 4.99 26.42 44.79
#